data_AF-F0WRB1-F1
#
_entry.id   AF-F0WRB1-F1
#
_cell.length_a   1.000
_cell.length_b   1.000
_cell.length_c   1.000
_cell.angle_alpha   90.00
_cell.angle_beta   90.00
_cell.angle_gamma   90.00
#
_symmetry.space_group_name_H-M   'P 1'
#
loop_
_entity.id
_entity.type
_entity.pdbx_description
1 polymer ?
#
loop_
_entity_poly.entity_id
_entity_poly.type
_entity_poly.pdbx_seq_one_letter_code
_entity_poly.pdbx_strand_id
1 'polypeptide(L)'
;MSESTAIAVLCGENAPLNLIEVAKKLHENKIRIAVLFSRSIVQALVAAEIPHVSVQSPGDVTIILSDRIELVLADCQVIKNVQKQDHKVIDAWMNGSYAFLRTAAWNYKQITVILDSNEFEIVLTKIAKDGRLTFSNQERKHFAESAFKAFSEMDQAISSAIADENLQVHDVLVVGNGGREHAIAWKLSQSVSTGNIYVAPGNAGTAMASDIDVMNVNISVDEHEKLVKFAVEKNISLCVIGPEAPLVAGLADKMTAAGILAFGPSAKAAQLEASKAFSKDFMQRNNIPTAQYHNFTDYSEAKEYVEKINHDVVIKASGIAAGKGVVIPKSKAEAQSALREIMVDKVFGTAGDEVVVEEFLTGEEVSLLAFCDGEHVVPMPGAQDHKRIFDDDQGPNTGGMGVFCPAPCLTRKLELECVQIIERVVSAMRKEGMPYVGVLYPGFILTLDGPRVLEFNCRFGDPETQVLLPLLQSDLFEIMQSCAQGQLDSSLVAWRNGAAAAVVLASGGYPSTYSKGDSIVGLKQGNDNDVVIFHAGTSINQGSRDVVTSGGRVLAVSAVAFSLEDAIFRAYEKIRRIEFRGKQYRSDIGLKGLLYTAKPVKIAVLGSTRGSSMQPLIDAIQAGQLKASIEVVISNKASAVILERAKSQNIEAIHLSCAGKSREDFDDEVSRVLKAEEVDLILLIGYMRILSGKFCKQWEGRVLNVHPSLLPDFAGGMDLAVHQAVLDAHKPESGCTVHFVTEQVDAGPIVVQLRCPVYPGDSSQLLKDRVQALEGKAFLHAIKLFQTGMCRHMLKVKEMTTYAKAGVDIEAGNKLVEKIKPLCKSTIRAGCDADLGGFGGLFDLKAAGFDSDTVLVACTDGVGTKLRIATEMKLHDTIGIDLVAMCVNDLIVQGAEPLFFLDYYACGKLEVEEASQVVKGIAEACRQSGCSLVGGETAEMPSMYHGNDYDLAGFCVGAVRKPDILPRQVQEGFLVMGLASSGVHSNGYSLVRKLVEVAGLNYSDPCPFPCSSKSIGEELMKPTRIYVKQLLPLIQQRLVHAFAHITGGGLLENIPRVLEKSLAVELDCSRWTLSPLFKWIRETANLSQEEFARTFNCGIGMILLVAPENAVRVTDLLKAHGESAMHLGVVVRRGVEQEQVILRGTLN
;
A
#
# COMPACT_ATOMS: atom_id res chain seq x y z
N MET A 1 -37.06 -17.99 11.32
CA MET A 1 -37.41 -16.55 11.27
C MET A 1 -36.97 -16.01 9.91
N SER A 2 -37.62 -14.98 9.35
CA SER A 2 -37.36 -14.47 7.99
C SER A 2 -35.92 -14.03 7.75
N GLU A 3 -35.44 -14.10 6.50
CA GLU A 3 -34.10 -13.73 6.00
C GLU A 3 -33.70 -12.24 6.18
N SER A 4 -34.41 -11.47 7.01
CA SER A 4 -34.24 -10.01 7.14
C SER A 4 -33.79 -9.54 8.54
N THR A 5 -33.58 -10.45 9.50
CA THR A 5 -33.35 -10.11 10.90
C THR A 5 -31.86 -10.11 11.25
N ALA A 6 -31.36 -9.03 11.86
CA ALA A 6 -29.94 -8.82 12.16
C ALA A 6 -29.36 -9.91 13.10
N ILE A 7 -28.07 -10.19 12.93
CA ILE A 7 -27.29 -11.10 13.79
C ILE A 7 -26.31 -10.32 14.66
N ALA A 8 -26.24 -10.71 15.94
CA ALA A 8 -25.15 -10.39 16.85
C ALA A 8 -24.27 -11.64 17.05
N VAL A 9 -22.96 -11.49 16.82
CA VAL A 9 -21.98 -12.57 16.98
C VAL A 9 -21.23 -12.39 18.29
N LEU A 10 -21.16 -13.45 19.09
CA LEU A 10 -20.44 -13.48 20.37
C LEU A 10 -19.17 -14.32 20.21
N CYS A 11 -18.02 -13.77 20.61
CA CYS A 11 -16.72 -14.41 20.52
C CYS A 11 -15.97 -14.31 21.86
N GLY A 12 -14.91 -15.10 22.03
CA GLY A 12 -14.04 -15.03 23.21
C GLY A 12 -14.05 -16.29 24.06
N GLU A 13 -13.09 -16.39 24.97
CA GLU A 13 -12.87 -17.62 25.76
C GLU A 13 -13.67 -17.66 27.05
N ASN A 14 -14.07 -16.50 27.56
CA ASN A 14 -14.88 -16.36 28.76
C ASN A 14 -16.34 -16.04 28.40
N ALA A 15 -17.23 -16.39 29.31
CA ALA A 15 -18.64 -16.03 29.24
C ALA A 15 -18.99 -15.09 30.40
N PRO A 16 -18.51 -13.83 30.38
CA PRO A 16 -18.78 -12.90 31.47
C PRO A 16 -20.30 -12.68 31.60
N LEU A 17 -20.77 -12.52 32.85
CA LEU A 17 -22.21 -12.47 33.16
C LEU A 17 -22.96 -11.41 32.35
N ASN A 18 -22.35 -10.24 32.15
CA ASN A 18 -22.93 -9.14 31.38
C ASN A 18 -23.05 -9.44 29.88
N LEU A 19 -22.14 -10.24 29.29
CA LEU A 19 -22.28 -10.70 27.90
C LEU A 19 -23.55 -11.56 27.73
N ILE A 20 -23.84 -12.43 28.71
CA ILE A 20 -25.02 -13.30 28.69
C ILE A 20 -26.31 -12.47 28.92
N GLU A 21 -26.26 -11.47 29.79
CA GLU A 21 -27.38 -10.54 30.02
C GLU A 21 -27.71 -9.71 28.77
N VAL A 22 -26.69 -9.18 28.10
CA VAL A 22 -26.83 -8.47 26.82
C VAL A 22 -27.37 -9.39 25.73
N ALA A 23 -26.87 -10.63 25.63
CA ALA A 23 -27.37 -11.62 24.66
C ALA A 23 -28.85 -11.94 24.87
N LYS A 24 -29.30 -12.06 26.13
CA LYS A 24 -30.71 -12.25 26.47
C LYS A 24 -31.57 -11.08 26.01
N LYS A 25 -31.13 -9.86 26.27
CA LYS A 25 -31.85 -8.63 25.87
C LYS A 25 -31.89 -8.43 24.36
N LEU A 26 -30.82 -8.75 23.65
CA LEU A 26 -30.78 -8.76 22.18
C LEU A 26 -31.80 -9.76 21.62
N HIS A 27 -31.86 -10.97 22.19
CA HIS A 27 -32.84 -11.98 21.79
C HIS A 27 -34.28 -11.55 22.06
N GLU A 28 -34.58 -10.98 23.23
CA GLU A 28 -35.90 -10.41 23.58
C GLU A 28 -36.34 -9.32 22.58
N ASN A 29 -35.39 -8.60 21.98
CA ASN A 29 -35.62 -7.60 20.94
C ASN A 29 -35.54 -8.15 19.51
N LYS A 30 -35.64 -9.47 19.34
CA LYS A 30 -35.66 -10.20 18.05
C LYS A 30 -34.33 -10.18 17.28
N ILE A 31 -33.19 -9.85 17.89
CA ILE A 31 -31.87 -10.01 17.25
C ILE A 31 -31.41 -11.47 17.43
N ARG A 32 -30.91 -12.08 16.34
CA ARG A 32 -30.40 -13.46 16.36
C ARG A 32 -29.01 -13.50 16.99
N ILE A 33 -28.73 -14.53 17.78
CA ILE A 33 -27.44 -14.73 18.43
C ILE A 33 -26.67 -15.84 17.72
N ALA A 34 -25.40 -15.58 17.39
CA ALA A 34 -24.45 -16.59 16.94
C ALA A 34 -23.21 -16.60 17.86
N VAL A 35 -22.61 -17.76 18.08
CA VAL A 35 -21.41 -17.91 18.93
C VAL A 35 -20.27 -18.51 18.14
N LEU A 36 -19.17 -17.77 18.02
CA LEU A 36 -18.03 -18.12 17.19
C LEU A 36 -16.93 -18.80 18.02
N PHE A 37 -16.66 -20.08 17.73
CA PHE A 37 -15.57 -20.88 18.29
C PHE A 37 -15.41 -20.81 19.82
N SER A 38 -16.51 -20.66 20.58
CA SER A 38 -16.47 -20.57 22.05
C SER A 38 -17.40 -21.58 22.73
N ARG A 39 -16.80 -22.59 23.39
CA ARG A 39 -17.54 -23.60 24.14
C ARG A 39 -18.13 -23.05 25.45
N SER A 40 -17.42 -22.16 26.12
CA SER A 40 -17.84 -21.55 27.39
C SER A 40 -19.09 -20.67 27.21
N ILE A 41 -19.10 -19.82 26.17
CA ILE A 41 -20.26 -18.98 25.85
C ILE A 41 -21.46 -19.84 25.47
N VAL A 42 -21.27 -20.87 24.63
CA VAL A 42 -22.35 -21.82 24.27
C VAL A 42 -22.96 -22.46 25.52
N GLN A 43 -22.13 -23.00 26.42
CA GLN A 43 -22.63 -23.62 27.66
C GLN A 43 -23.40 -22.63 28.54
N ALA A 44 -22.92 -21.40 28.67
CA ALA A 44 -23.58 -20.36 29.44
C ALA A 44 -24.93 -19.93 28.83
N LEU A 45 -25.02 -19.80 27.50
CA LEU A 45 -26.28 -19.49 26.82
C LEU A 45 -27.29 -20.64 26.90
N VAL A 46 -26.84 -21.91 26.84
CA VAL A 46 -27.69 -23.08 27.07
C VAL A 46 -28.25 -23.07 28.49
N ALA A 47 -27.41 -22.82 29.50
CA ALA A 47 -27.85 -22.73 30.89
C ALA A 47 -28.83 -21.57 31.15
N ALA A 48 -28.74 -20.49 30.38
CA ALA A 48 -29.63 -19.34 30.43
C ALA A 48 -30.88 -19.47 29.52
N GLU A 49 -31.06 -20.60 28.83
CA GLU A 49 -32.16 -20.88 27.89
C GLU A 49 -32.26 -19.87 26.73
N ILE A 50 -31.13 -19.34 26.23
CA ILE A 50 -31.08 -18.36 25.13
C ILE A 50 -30.84 -19.07 23.78
N PRO A 51 -31.77 -18.98 22.81
CA PRO A 51 -31.57 -19.56 21.47
C PRO A 51 -30.40 -18.91 20.72
N HIS A 52 -29.51 -19.73 20.18
CA HIS A 52 -28.32 -19.28 19.45
C HIS A 52 -27.86 -20.28 18.38
N VAL A 53 -27.03 -19.83 17.46
CA VAL A 53 -26.34 -20.67 16.46
C VAL A 53 -24.89 -20.85 16.88
N SER A 54 -24.42 -22.09 17.02
CA SER A 54 -23.00 -22.36 17.31
C SER A 54 -22.21 -22.54 16.02
N VAL A 55 -21.08 -21.83 15.92
CA VAL A 55 -20.18 -21.81 14.76
C VAL A 55 -18.91 -22.51 15.18
N GLN A 56 -18.71 -23.74 14.71
CA GLN A 56 -17.62 -24.62 15.17
C GLN A 56 -16.64 -24.96 14.05
N SER A 57 -16.92 -24.56 12.80
CA SER A 57 -16.05 -24.79 11.64
C SER A 57 -15.94 -23.58 10.71
N PRO A 58 -14.87 -23.46 9.91
CA PRO A 58 -14.74 -22.42 8.88
C PRO A 58 -15.88 -22.42 7.84
N GLY A 59 -16.50 -23.58 7.59
CA GLY A 59 -17.69 -23.69 6.72
C GLY A 59 -18.91 -22.95 7.30
N ASP A 60 -19.08 -23.00 8.62
CA ASP A 60 -20.18 -22.32 9.32
C ASP A 60 -20.00 -20.78 9.32
N VAL A 61 -18.75 -20.30 9.29
CA VAL A 61 -18.43 -18.87 9.17
C VAL A 61 -18.93 -18.31 7.85
N THR A 62 -18.78 -19.07 6.75
CA THR A 62 -19.24 -18.67 5.41
C THR A 62 -20.76 -18.52 5.36
N ILE A 63 -21.49 -19.39 6.07
CA ILE A 63 -22.95 -19.33 6.20
C ILE A 63 -23.37 -18.07 6.96
N ILE A 64 -22.67 -17.72 8.05
CA ILE A 64 -22.98 -16.52 8.85
C ILE A 64 -22.62 -15.22 8.13
N LEU A 65 -21.55 -15.21 7.34
CA LEU A 65 -21.18 -14.05 6.52
C LEU A 65 -22.19 -13.75 5.41
N SER A 66 -23.05 -14.71 5.04
CA SER A 66 -24.17 -14.48 4.11
C SER A 66 -25.40 -13.85 4.77
N ASP A 67 -25.43 -13.82 6.12
CA ASP A 67 -26.47 -13.19 6.92
C ASP A 67 -26.11 -11.72 7.24
N ARG A 68 -27.11 -10.90 7.62
CA ARG A 68 -26.91 -9.48 7.97
C ARG A 68 -26.35 -9.33 9.39
N ILE A 69 -25.02 -9.32 9.52
CA ILE A 69 -24.32 -9.07 10.79
C ILE A 69 -24.31 -7.55 11.08
N GLU A 70 -24.71 -7.15 12.29
CA GLU A 70 -24.68 -5.74 12.71
C GLU A 70 -23.83 -5.50 13.97
N LEU A 71 -23.56 -6.54 14.76
CA LEU A 71 -22.86 -6.43 16.03
C LEU A 71 -21.96 -7.64 16.27
N VAL A 72 -20.76 -7.39 16.78
CA VAL A 72 -19.85 -8.41 17.31
C VAL A 72 -19.42 -8.01 18.70
N LEU A 73 -19.59 -8.91 19.67
CA LEU A 73 -19.12 -8.74 21.05
C LEU A 73 -18.07 -9.81 21.32
N ALA A 74 -16.86 -9.39 21.71
CA ALA A 74 -15.76 -10.34 21.91
C ALA A 74 -14.96 -10.05 23.17
N ASP A 75 -14.92 -10.99 24.11
CA ASP A 75 -14.03 -10.87 25.28
C ASP A 75 -12.65 -11.48 24.97
N CYS A 76 -11.64 -10.62 24.84
CA CYS A 76 -10.28 -11.00 24.44
C CYS A 76 -9.25 -10.85 25.57
N GLN A 77 -9.67 -10.79 26.84
CA GLN A 77 -8.77 -10.51 27.98
C GLN A 77 -7.65 -11.53 28.18
N VAL A 78 -7.87 -12.82 27.87
CA VAL A 78 -6.88 -13.90 28.05
C VAL A 78 -5.62 -13.68 27.20
N ILE A 79 -5.76 -13.06 26.03
CA ILE A 79 -4.68 -12.91 25.04
C ILE A 79 -3.77 -11.71 25.35
N LYS A 80 -4.17 -10.83 26.27
CA LYS A 80 -3.31 -9.74 26.76
C LYS A 80 -2.20 -10.24 27.71
N ASN A 81 -2.31 -11.47 28.23
CA ASN A 81 -1.38 -12.07 29.18
C ASN A 81 -0.87 -13.44 28.69
N VAL A 82 -0.53 -13.55 27.40
CA VAL A 82 -0.08 -14.80 26.78
C VAL A 82 1.23 -15.30 27.41
N GLN A 83 1.24 -16.55 27.87
CA GLN A 83 2.46 -17.26 28.25
C GLN A 83 2.82 -18.32 27.20
N LYS A 84 4.10 -18.74 27.15
CA LYS A 84 4.63 -19.70 26.15
C LYS A 84 3.84 -21.02 26.04
N GLN A 85 3.10 -21.41 27.08
CA GLN A 85 2.33 -22.65 27.14
C GLN A 85 0.96 -22.59 26.42
N ASP A 86 0.51 -21.40 25.98
CA ASP A 86 -0.82 -21.18 25.41
C ASP A 86 -0.87 -21.31 23.86
N HIS A 87 0.19 -21.82 23.22
CA HIS A 87 0.37 -21.85 21.76
C HIS A 87 -0.80 -22.47 20.98
N LYS A 88 -1.36 -23.59 21.47
CA LYS A 88 -2.49 -24.28 20.81
C LYS A 88 -3.80 -23.48 20.85
N VAL A 89 -3.96 -22.64 21.88
CA VAL A 89 -5.14 -21.79 22.06
C VAL A 89 -5.04 -20.57 21.15
N ILE A 90 -3.84 -20.01 21.01
CA ILE A 90 -3.52 -18.92 20.07
C ILE A 90 -3.71 -19.38 18.62
N ASP A 91 -3.21 -20.56 18.25
CA ASP A 91 -3.38 -21.12 16.90
C ASP A 91 -4.85 -21.34 16.53
N ALA A 92 -5.68 -21.83 17.47
CA ALA A 92 -7.10 -22.03 17.25
C ALA A 92 -7.88 -20.69 17.15
N TRP A 93 -7.47 -19.67 17.91
CA TRP A 93 -8.09 -18.35 17.88
C TRP A 93 -7.70 -17.52 16.64
N MET A 94 -6.44 -17.61 16.22
CA MET A 94 -5.89 -16.96 15.03
C MET A 94 -6.54 -17.45 13.73
N ASN A 95 -6.77 -18.76 13.62
CA ASN A 95 -7.31 -19.40 12.42
C ASN A 95 -8.85 -19.28 12.25
N GLY A 96 -9.55 -18.55 13.13
CA GLY A 96 -11.00 -18.40 13.07
C GLY A 96 -11.52 -17.06 13.61
N SER A 97 -11.64 -16.95 14.94
CA SER A 97 -12.25 -15.79 15.61
C SER A 97 -11.50 -14.49 15.37
N TYR A 98 -10.17 -14.52 15.32
CA TYR A 98 -9.35 -13.32 15.13
C TYR A 98 -9.49 -12.69 13.75
N ALA A 99 -9.39 -13.52 12.70
CA ALA A 99 -9.55 -13.07 11.31
C ALA A 99 -10.97 -12.50 11.07
N PHE A 100 -11.99 -13.15 11.66
CA PHE A 100 -13.37 -12.64 11.62
C PHE A 100 -13.51 -11.29 12.34
N LEU A 101 -12.95 -11.16 13.55
CA LEU A 101 -13.01 -9.92 14.33
C LEU A 101 -12.31 -8.75 13.62
N ARG A 102 -11.15 -8.99 13.01
CA ARG A 102 -10.45 -8.00 12.17
C ARG A 102 -11.29 -7.56 10.97
N THR A 103 -11.89 -8.53 10.28
CA THR A 103 -12.73 -8.26 9.10
C THR A 103 -13.99 -7.49 9.49
N ALA A 104 -14.61 -7.83 10.63
CA ALA A 104 -15.75 -7.11 11.17
C ALA A 104 -15.39 -5.68 11.57
N ALA A 105 -14.22 -5.46 12.19
CA ALA A 105 -13.74 -4.13 12.57
C ALA A 105 -13.39 -3.26 11.33
N TRP A 106 -12.84 -3.85 10.27
CA TRP A 106 -12.63 -3.17 8.98
C TRP A 106 -13.94 -2.74 8.32
N ASN A 107 -15.02 -3.51 8.51
CA ASN A 107 -16.37 -3.20 8.04
C ASN A 107 -17.19 -2.36 9.02
N TYR A 108 -16.55 -1.46 9.79
CA TYR A 108 -17.21 -0.65 10.82
C TYR A 108 -18.40 0.18 10.32
N LYS A 109 -18.47 0.51 9.02
CA LYS A 109 -19.63 1.22 8.44
C LYS A 109 -20.92 0.39 8.53
N GLN A 110 -20.81 -0.92 8.64
CA GLN A 110 -21.95 -1.85 8.67
C GLN A 110 -22.02 -2.65 9.99
N ILE A 111 -20.89 -2.96 10.60
CA ILE A 111 -20.78 -3.84 11.78
C ILE A 111 -20.16 -3.07 12.95
N THR A 112 -20.78 -3.10 14.13
CA THR A 112 -20.17 -2.60 15.36
C THR A 112 -19.37 -3.73 16.02
N VAL A 113 -18.11 -3.51 16.39
CA VAL A 113 -17.26 -4.51 17.07
C VAL A 113 -16.82 -3.99 18.43
N ILE A 114 -17.28 -4.60 19.52
CA ILE A 114 -16.93 -4.21 20.88
C ILE A 114 -16.07 -5.32 21.49
N LEU A 115 -14.86 -4.97 21.92
CA LEU A 115 -13.89 -5.92 22.48
C LEU A 115 -13.73 -5.83 24.01
N ASP A 116 -14.17 -4.73 24.62
CA ASP A 116 -14.12 -4.57 26.07
C ASP A 116 -15.43 -5.05 26.69
N SER A 117 -15.33 -6.07 27.55
CA SER A 117 -16.48 -6.59 28.29
C SER A 117 -17.18 -5.52 29.11
N ASN A 118 -16.48 -4.47 29.57
CA ASN A 118 -17.08 -3.38 30.34
C ASN A 118 -18.01 -2.49 29.49
N GLU A 119 -17.86 -2.53 28.17
CA GLU A 119 -18.63 -1.70 27.23
C GLU A 119 -19.83 -2.43 26.61
N PHE A 120 -20.01 -3.73 26.89
CA PHE A 120 -21.13 -4.51 26.31
C PHE A 120 -22.51 -3.95 26.67
N GLU A 121 -22.66 -3.36 27.86
CA GLU A 121 -23.92 -2.75 28.31
C GLU A 121 -24.35 -1.54 27.46
N ILE A 122 -23.42 -0.89 26.76
CA ILE A 122 -23.72 0.22 25.85
C ILE A 122 -24.68 -0.24 24.74
N VAL A 123 -24.60 -1.51 24.33
CA VAL A 123 -25.49 -2.11 23.34
C VAL A 123 -26.96 -1.95 23.73
N LEU A 124 -27.30 -2.12 25.02
CA LEU A 124 -28.68 -2.04 25.49
C LEU A 124 -29.29 -0.65 25.28
N THR A 125 -28.46 0.40 25.35
CA THR A 125 -28.89 1.78 25.10
C THR A 125 -29.13 2.09 23.63
N LYS A 126 -28.67 1.22 22.72
CA LYS A 126 -28.70 1.40 21.26
C LYS A 126 -29.74 0.53 20.56
N ILE A 127 -30.55 -0.20 21.31
CA ILE A 127 -31.68 -0.95 20.76
C ILE A 127 -32.88 -0.01 20.62
N ALA A 128 -33.28 0.28 19.38
CA ALA A 128 -34.49 1.03 19.11
C ALA A 128 -35.76 0.21 19.42
N LYS A 129 -36.91 0.89 19.56
CA LYS A 129 -38.21 0.25 19.85
C LYS A 129 -38.65 -0.79 18.81
N ASP A 130 -38.08 -0.76 17.60
CA ASP A 130 -38.34 -1.70 16.52
C ASP A 130 -37.29 -2.84 16.42
N GLY A 131 -36.36 -2.91 17.37
CA GLY A 131 -35.32 -3.96 17.46
C GLY A 131 -34.07 -3.68 16.62
N ARG A 132 -33.94 -2.51 15.99
CA ARG A 132 -32.72 -2.13 15.24
C ARG A 132 -31.64 -1.53 16.14
N LEU A 133 -30.38 -1.78 15.81
CA LEU A 133 -29.23 -1.17 16.48
C LEU A 133 -28.90 0.20 15.87
N THR A 134 -28.81 1.24 16.69
CA THR A 134 -28.71 2.66 16.26
C THR A 134 -27.34 3.29 16.45
N PHE A 135 -26.26 2.49 16.40
CA PHE A 135 -24.89 3.03 16.44
C PHE A 135 -24.63 3.99 15.28
N SER A 136 -24.18 5.20 15.60
CA SER A 136 -23.73 6.20 14.63
C SER A 136 -22.40 5.78 13.96
N ASN A 137 -22.10 6.32 12.78
CA ASN A 137 -20.83 6.05 12.10
C ASN A 137 -19.61 6.47 12.92
N GLN A 138 -19.72 7.50 13.77
CA GLN A 138 -18.65 7.92 14.68
C GLN A 138 -18.43 6.89 15.80
N GLU A 139 -19.50 6.38 16.41
CA GLU A 139 -19.40 5.35 17.45
C GLU A 139 -18.83 4.04 16.90
N ARG A 140 -19.29 3.61 15.72
CA ARG A 140 -18.74 2.42 15.05
C ARG A 140 -17.26 2.59 14.73
N LYS A 141 -16.86 3.78 14.28
CA LYS A 141 -15.46 4.11 14.00
C LYS A 141 -14.63 4.07 15.28
N HIS A 142 -15.13 4.64 16.38
CA HIS A 142 -14.46 4.62 17.68
C HIS A 142 -14.21 3.19 18.17
N PHE A 143 -15.23 2.34 18.15
CA PHE A 143 -15.10 0.94 18.54
C PHE A 143 -14.15 0.16 17.63
N ALA A 144 -14.15 0.45 16.32
CA ALA A 144 -13.19 -0.14 15.38
C ALA A 144 -11.75 0.34 15.61
N GLU A 145 -11.53 1.62 15.88
CA GLU A 145 -10.20 2.17 16.24
C GLU A 145 -9.67 1.52 17.54
N SER A 146 -10.53 1.37 18.55
CA SER A 146 -10.20 0.63 19.78
C SER A 146 -9.90 -0.85 19.50
N ALA A 147 -10.64 -1.49 18.59
CA ALA A 147 -10.39 -2.87 18.18
C ALA A 147 -9.05 -3.02 17.45
N PHE A 148 -8.71 -2.13 16.52
CA PHE A 148 -7.43 -2.14 15.81
C PHE A 148 -6.24 -1.90 16.73
N LYS A 149 -6.38 -1.00 17.70
CA LYS A 149 -5.36 -0.80 18.73
C LYS A 149 -5.13 -2.08 19.53
N ALA A 150 -6.20 -2.72 19.99
CA ALA A 150 -6.11 -3.99 20.70
C ALA A 150 -5.49 -5.11 19.84
N PHE A 151 -5.81 -5.18 18.54
CA PHE A 151 -5.21 -6.15 17.63
C PHE A 151 -3.71 -5.91 17.43
N SER A 152 -3.28 -4.64 17.33
CA SER A 152 -1.85 -4.30 17.22
C SER A 152 -1.07 -4.63 18.49
N GLU A 153 -1.65 -4.38 19.66
CA GLU A 153 -1.05 -4.77 20.96
C GLU A 153 -0.96 -6.30 21.07
N MET A 154 -1.97 -7.03 20.61
CA MET A 154 -1.95 -8.50 20.54
C MET A 154 -0.90 -9.01 19.57
N ASP A 155 -0.77 -8.45 18.37
CA ASP A 155 0.27 -8.83 17.40
C ASP A 155 1.67 -8.66 17.98
N GLN A 156 1.91 -7.55 18.69
CA GLN A 156 3.18 -7.29 19.36
C GLN A 156 3.43 -8.27 20.50
N ALA A 157 2.43 -8.55 21.34
CA ALA A 157 2.55 -9.52 22.43
C ALA A 157 2.79 -10.95 21.93
N ILE A 158 2.08 -11.35 20.86
CA ILE A 158 2.26 -12.65 20.20
C ILE A 158 3.64 -12.73 19.55
N SER A 159 4.06 -11.71 18.80
CA SER A 159 5.39 -11.64 18.18
C SER A 159 6.51 -11.69 19.23
N SER A 160 6.33 -11.01 20.36
CA SER A 160 7.28 -11.02 21.47
C SER A 160 7.28 -12.35 22.24
N ALA A 161 6.16 -13.08 22.27
CA ALA A 161 6.07 -14.41 22.90
C ALA A 161 6.63 -15.52 21.99
N ILE A 162 6.60 -15.32 20.67
CA ILE A 162 7.12 -16.22 19.63
C ILE A 162 8.63 -16.03 19.38
N ALA A 163 9.21 -14.86 19.72
CA ALA A 163 10.65 -14.63 19.62
C ALA A 163 11.44 -15.60 20.51
N ASP A 164 11.91 -16.70 19.93
CA ASP A 164 12.76 -17.70 20.57
C ASP A 164 14.23 -17.24 20.52
N GLU A 165 14.92 -17.22 21.66
CA GLU A 165 16.36 -16.96 21.75
C GLU A 165 17.20 -18.09 21.08
N ASN A 166 16.55 -19.12 20.53
CA ASN A 166 17.15 -20.21 19.75
C ASN A 166 16.85 -20.17 18.23
N LEU A 167 16.35 -19.06 17.66
CA LEU A 167 15.96 -19.01 16.24
C LEU A 167 17.15 -19.41 15.32
N GLN A 168 17.04 -20.56 14.66
CA GLN A 168 18.06 -21.04 13.73
C GLN A 168 17.93 -20.28 12.40
N VAL A 169 18.96 -19.52 12.05
CA VAL A 169 19.02 -18.77 10.78
C VAL A 169 19.61 -19.65 9.69
N HIS A 170 18.98 -19.67 8.52
CA HIS A 170 19.28 -20.57 7.41
C HIS A 170 19.75 -19.83 6.15
N ASP A 171 20.89 -20.22 5.60
CA ASP A 171 21.32 -19.75 4.28
C ASP A 171 20.58 -20.49 3.16
N VAL A 172 20.16 -19.77 2.12
CA VAL A 172 19.33 -20.27 1.02
C VAL A 172 20.01 -20.03 -0.33
N LEU A 173 19.90 -20.99 -1.25
CA LEU A 173 20.33 -20.85 -2.65
C LEU A 173 19.12 -20.84 -3.58
N VAL A 174 18.89 -19.73 -4.28
CA VAL A 174 17.90 -19.58 -5.34
C VAL A 174 18.59 -19.75 -6.70
N VAL A 175 18.12 -20.68 -7.54
CA VAL A 175 18.68 -20.94 -8.87
C VAL A 175 17.81 -20.27 -9.93
N GLY A 176 18.41 -19.38 -10.74
CA GLY A 176 17.79 -18.67 -11.87
C GLY A 176 18.17 -17.19 -11.92
N ASN A 177 17.54 -16.46 -12.84
CA ASN A 177 17.89 -15.06 -13.17
C ASN A 177 16.72 -14.20 -13.67
N GLY A 178 15.49 -14.71 -13.63
CA GLY A 178 14.29 -14.03 -14.10
C GLY A 178 13.60 -13.18 -13.03
N GLY A 179 12.43 -12.64 -13.40
CA GLY A 179 11.60 -11.85 -12.49
C GLY A 179 10.99 -12.70 -11.38
N ARG A 180 10.70 -13.97 -11.69
CA ARG A 180 10.27 -14.98 -10.72
C ARG A 180 11.31 -15.21 -9.63
N GLU A 181 12.57 -15.42 -9.99
CA GLU A 181 13.62 -15.66 -8.99
C GLU A 181 13.91 -14.42 -8.15
N HIS A 182 13.79 -13.23 -8.73
CA HIS A 182 13.84 -12.00 -7.94
C HIS A 182 12.66 -11.92 -6.96
N ALA A 183 11.43 -12.24 -7.37
CA ALA A 183 10.28 -12.26 -6.45
C ALA A 183 10.44 -13.30 -5.33
N ILE A 184 11.00 -14.47 -5.63
CA ILE A 184 11.32 -15.51 -4.64
C ILE A 184 12.35 -14.98 -3.64
N ALA A 185 13.48 -14.46 -4.12
CA ALA A 185 14.53 -13.91 -3.26
C ALA A 185 14.03 -12.74 -2.41
N TRP A 186 13.24 -11.84 -2.99
CA TRP A 186 12.58 -10.72 -2.30
C TRP A 186 11.62 -11.17 -1.20
N LYS A 187 10.91 -12.28 -1.41
CA LYS A 187 9.97 -12.80 -0.41
C LYS A 187 10.67 -13.58 0.68
N LEU A 188 11.69 -14.37 0.34
CA LEU A 188 12.54 -15.07 1.29
C LEU A 188 13.27 -14.09 2.21
N SER A 189 13.75 -12.96 1.69
CA SER A 189 14.47 -11.97 2.49
C SER A 189 13.62 -11.36 3.62
N GLN A 190 12.29 -11.47 3.55
CA GLN A 190 11.37 -11.00 4.60
C GLN A 190 11.24 -12.01 5.77
N SER A 191 11.76 -13.23 5.62
CA SER A 191 11.71 -14.26 6.66
C SER A 191 12.73 -13.96 7.76
N VAL A 192 12.31 -14.11 9.02
CA VAL A 192 13.21 -14.05 10.18
C VAL A 192 14.12 -15.28 10.29
N SER A 193 13.77 -16.37 9.61
CA SER A 193 14.51 -17.64 9.60
C SER A 193 15.57 -17.71 8.50
N THR A 194 15.65 -16.72 7.61
CA THR A 194 16.65 -16.69 6.52
C THR A 194 17.83 -15.78 6.84
N GLY A 195 19.04 -16.28 6.55
CA GLY A 195 20.30 -15.53 6.61
C GLY A 195 20.71 -15.03 5.23
N ASN A 196 21.84 -15.52 4.72
CA ASN A 196 22.31 -15.16 3.38
C ASN A 196 21.44 -15.83 2.30
N ILE A 197 21.02 -15.04 1.31
CA ILE A 197 20.27 -15.54 0.16
C ILE A 197 21.14 -15.40 -1.09
N TYR A 198 21.65 -16.54 -1.55
CA TYR A 198 22.47 -16.60 -2.75
C TYR A 198 21.59 -16.82 -3.99
N VAL A 199 21.78 -16.04 -5.05
CA VAL A 199 21.05 -16.19 -6.32
C VAL A 199 22.02 -16.54 -7.44
N ALA A 200 21.84 -17.68 -8.10
CA ALA A 200 22.75 -18.19 -9.13
C ALA A 200 22.08 -18.28 -10.52
N PRO A 201 22.45 -17.45 -11.51
CA PRO A 201 23.38 -16.31 -11.44
C PRO A 201 22.75 -14.99 -10.96
N GLY A 202 21.42 -14.92 -10.85
CA GLY A 202 20.70 -13.68 -10.53
C GLY A 202 20.75 -12.64 -11.65
N ASN A 203 20.29 -11.42 -11.34
CA ASN A 203 20.24 -10.29 -12.27
C ASN A 203 20.56 -8.96 -11.56
N ALA A 204 20.41 -7.82 -12.25
CA ALA A 204 20.74 -6.53 -11.65
C ALA A 204 19.89 -6.20 -10.41
N GLY A 205 18.62 -6.61 -10.37
CA GLY A 205 17.74 -6.34 -9.25
C GLY A 205 18.12 -7.11 -8.00
N THR A 206 18.41 -8.41 -8.13
CA THR A 206 18.87 -9.23 -7.01
C THR A 206 20.24 -8.80 -6.48
N ALA A 207 21.08 -8.17 -7.31
CA ALA A 207 22.36 -7.58 -6.88
C ALA A 207 22.24 -6.21 -6.20
N MET A 208 21.11 -5.51 -6.37
CA MET A 208 20.90 -4.13 -5.90
C MET A 208 19.97 -4.03 -4.69
N ALA A 209 19.45 -5.15 -4.17
CA ALA A 209 18.65 -5.17 -2.96
C ALA A 209 19.49 -4.66 -1.77
N SER A 210 19.27 -3.41 -1.35
CA SER A 210 20.17 -2.68 -0.44
C SER A 210 19.92 -2.93 1.04
N ASP A 211 18.86 -3.64 1.40
CA ASP A 211 18.37 -3.68 2.77
C ASP A 211 18.54 -5.07 3.43
N ILE A 212 18.91 -6.13 2.69
CA ILE A 212 19.02 -7.53 3.16
C ILE A 212 20.12 -8.30 2.39
N ASP A 213 20.71 -9.36 2.98
CA ASP A 213 21.83 -10.21 2.50
C ASP A 213 21.54 -11.05 1.22
N VAL A 214 20.98 -10.46 0.16
CA VAL A 214 20.81 -11.10 -1.15
C VAL A 214 22.07 -10.89 -2.00
N MET A 215 22.68 -11.97 -2.49
CA MET A 215 23.93 -11.94 -3.24
C MET A 215 23.87 -12.77 -4.51
N ASN A 216 24.25 -12.19 -5.64
CA ASN A 216 24.43 -12.96 -6.87
C ASN A 216 25.72 -13.78 -6.84
N VAL A 217 25.65 -15.01 -7.32
CA VAL A 217 26.78 -15.93 -7.45
C VAL A 217 26.99 -16.25 -8.91
N ASN A 218 28.19 -16.01 -9.45
CA ASN A 218 28.49 -16.22 -10.87
C ASN A 218 28.69 -17.71 -11.21
N ILE A 219 27.60 -18.49 -11.10
CA ILE A 219 27.50 -19.89 -11.51
C ILE A 219 26.27 -19.99 -12.42
N SER A 220 26.43 -20.58 -13.60
CA SER A 220 25.32 -20.78 -14.52
C SER A 220 24.33 -21.80 -13.97
N VAL A 221 23.06 -21.68 -14.35
CA VAL A 221 22.00 -22.64 -13.99
C VAL A 221 22.29 -24.06 -14.47
N ASP A 222 23.08 -24.20 -15.55
CA ASP A 222 23.46 -25.50 -16.14
C ASP A 222 24.68 -26.15 -15.44
N GLU A 223 25.41 -25.41 -14.60
CA GLU A 223 26.63 -25.90 -13.94
C GLU A 223 26.32 -26.65 -12.64
N HIS A 224 25.56 -27.73 -12.75
CA HIS A 224 24.99 -28.46 -11.61
C HIS A 224 26.05 -28.93 -10.59
N GLU A 225 27.21 -29.44 -11.03
CA GLU A 225 28.26 -29.84 -10.09
C GLU A 225 28.81 -28.66 -9.28
N LYS A 226 28.91 -27.47 -9.89
CA LYS A 226 29.36 -26.26 -9.20
C LYS A 226 28.32 -25.75 -8.22
N LEU A 227 27.04 -25.80 -8.59
CA LEU A 227 25.93 -25.42 -7.70
C LEU A 227 25.89 -26.32 -6.45
N VAL A 228 25.98 -27.64 -6.62
CA VAL A 228 26.01 -28.59 -5.48
C VAL A 228 27.24 -28.36 -4.61
N LYS A 229 28.42 -28.21 -5.22
CA LYS A 229 29.66 -27.94 -4.48
C LYS A 229 29.56 -26.63 -3.68
N PHE A 230 29.05 -25.57 -4.30
CA PHE A 230 28.83 -24.29 -3.64
C PHE A 230 27.86 -24.43 -2.46
N ALA A 231 26.75 -25.16 -2.66
CA ALA A 231 25.75 -25.37 -1.61
C ALA A 231 26.33 -26.08 -0.39
N VAL A 232 27.17 -27.11 -0.60
CA VAL A 232 27.88 -27.82 0.48
C VAL A 232 28.90 -26.91 1.15
N GLU A 233 29.73 -26.18 0.39
CA GLU A 233 30.77 -25.30 0.94
C GLU A 233 30.18 -24.15 1.78
N LYS A 234 28.99 -23.67 1.42
CA LYS A 234 28.29 -22.58 2.11
C LYS A 234 27.31 -23.06 3.19
N ASN A 235 27.18 -24.37 3.42
CA ASN A 235 26.19 -24.95 4.34
C ASN A 235 24.76 -24.47 4.05
N ILE A 236 24.38 -24.43 2.77
CA ILE A 236 23.04 -24.04 2.36
C ILE A 236 22.03 -25.02 2.96
N SER A 237 21.02 -24.49 3.65
CA SER A 237 19.97 -25.30 4.27
C SER A 237 18.88 -25.70 3.28
N LEU A 238 18.61 -24.85 2.29
CA LEU A 238 17.57 -25.05 1.28
C LEU A 238 18.01 -24.51 -0.08
N CYS A 239 17.86 -25.33 -1.13
CA CYS A 239 18.01 -24.93 -2.51
C CYS A 239 16.63 -24.80 -3.18
N VAL A 240 16.32 -23.62 -3.70
CA VAL A 240 15.06 -23.30 -4.40
C VAL A 240 15.34 -23.20 -5.89
N ILE A 241 14.72 -24.08 -6.68
CA ILE A 241 14.98 -24.17 -8.13
C ILE A 241 13.86 -23.44 -8.87
N GLY A 242 14.19 -22.30 -9.48
CA GLY A 242 13.23 -21.47 -10.20
C GLY A 242 12.87 -21.98 -11.62
N PRO A 243 13.85 -22.14 -12.53
CA PRO A 243 13.59 -22.53 -13.91
C PRO A 243 13.42 -24.04 -14.10
N GLU A 244 12.77 -24.40 -15.20
CA GLU A 244 12.43 -25.76 -15.58
C GLU A 244 13.65 -26.61 -16.00
N ALA A 245 14.62 -26.02 -16.71
CA ALA A 245 15.74 -26.78 -17.26
C ALA A 245 16.58 -27.52 -16.20
N PRO A 246 16.96 -26.90 -15.07
CA PRO A 246 17.66 -27.60 -13.99
C PRO A 246 16.82 -28.69 -13.32
N LEU A 247 15.50 -28.55 -13.26
CA LEU A 247 14.60 -29.58 -12.71
C LEU A 247 14.61 -30.83 -13.59
N VAL A 248 14.44 -30.65 -14.90
CA VAL A 248 14.47 -31.75 -15.88
C VAL A 248 15.82 -32.46 -15.88
N ALA A 249 16.92 -31.72 -15.72
CA ALA A 249 18.27 -32.27 -15.62
C ALA A 249 18.63 -32.81 -14.22
N GLY A 250 17.67 -32.86 -13.29
CA GLY A 250 17.79 -33.53 -11.99
C GLY A 250 18.62 -32.79 -10.95
N LEU A 251 18.64 -31.45 -10.96
CA LEU A 251 19.33 -30.68 -9.93
C LEU A 251 18.77 -30.95 -8.53
N ALA A 252 17.43 -31.10 -8.39
CA ALA A 252 16.80 -31.45 -7.12
C ALA A 252 17.34 -32.78 -6.57
N ASP A 253 17.38 -33.82 -7.41
CA ASP A 253 17.92 -35.14 -7.03
C ASP A 253 19.39 -35.04 -6.59
N LYS A 254 20.20 -34.25 -7.30
CA LYS A 254 21.62 -34.04 -6.98
C LYS A 254 21.82 -33.30 -5.65
N MET A 255 20.99 -32.30 -5.35
CA MET A 255 21.03 -31.56 -4.08
C MET A 255 20.63 -32.46 -2.90
N THR A 256 19.53 -33.21 -3.04
CA THR A 256 19.09 -34.16 -2.02
C THR A 256 20.12 -35.26 -1.77
N ALA A 257 20.77 -35.78 -2.82
CA ALA A 257 21.85 -36.76 -2.68
C ALA A 257 23.09 -36.19 -1.93
N ALA A 258 23.29 -34.87 -1.98
CA ALA A 258 24.34 -34.17 -1.24
C ALA A 258 23.92 -33.76 0.19
N GLY A 259 22.70 -34.13 0.63
CA GLY A 259 22.18 -33.79 1.95
C GLY A 259 21.61 -32.37 2.07
N ILE A 260 21.39 -31.67 0.95
CA ILE A 260 20.79 -30.34 0.90
C ILE A 260 19.30 -30.48 0.57
N LEU A 261 18.42 -29.82 1.34
CA LEU A 261 16.99 -29.81 1.01
C LEU A 261 16.77 -29.09 -0.31
N ALA A 262 15.89 -29.64 -1.16
CA ALA A 262 15.58 -29.07 -2.46
C ALA A 262 14.08 -28.79 -2.57
N PHE A 263 13.72 -27.53 -2.82
CA PHE A 263 12.36 -27.14 -3.20
C PHE A 263 12.25 -27.13 -4.72
N GLY A 264 11.73 -28.23 -5.25
CA GLY A 264 11.53 -28.48 -6.67
C GLY A 264 11.39 -29.98 -6.95
N PRO A 265 10.66 -30.38 -8.01
CA PRO A 265 10.41 -31.80 -8.27
C PRO A 265 11.68 -32.54 -8.72
N SER A 266 11.71 -33.85 -8.46
CA SER A 266 12.71 -34.76 -9.05
C SER A 266 12.66 -34.73 -10.58
N ALA A 267 13.74 -35.17 -11.25
CA ALA A 267 13.77 -35.28 -12.72
C ALA A 267 12.64 -36.17 -13.27
N LYS A 268 12.23 -37.17 -12.49
CA LYS A 268 11.08 -38.05 -12.82
C LYS A 268 9.77 -37.31 -12.73
N ALA A 269 9.54 -36.55 -11.65
CA ALA A 269 8.32 -35.78 -11.48
C ALA A 269 8.24 -34.59 -12.47
N ALA A 270 9.38 -33.99 -12.82
CA ALA A 270 9.50 -32.91 -13.80
C ALA A 270 9.15 -33.35 -15.24
N GLN A 271 8.98 -34.65 -15.51
CA GLN A 271 8.49 -35.13 -16.82
C GLN A 271 7.10 -34.58 -17.17
N LEU A 272 6.29 -34.19 -16.18
CA LEU A 272 5.00 -33.55 -16.41
C LEU A 272 5.09 -32.26 -17.25
N GLU A 273 6.17 -31.47 -17.10
CA GLU A 273 6.47 -30.29 -17.94
C GLU A 273 7.41 -30.64 -19.10
N ALA A 274 8.38 -31.55 -18.88
CA ALA A 274 9.43 -31.85 -19.86
C ALA A 274 8.92 -32.50 -21.16
N SER A 275 7.87 -33.34 -21.07
CA SER A 275 7.30 -34.07 -22.20
C SER A 275 5.78 -33.89 -22.24
N LYS A 276 5.29 -33.22 -23.29
CA LYS A 276 3.84 -33.05 -23.49
C LYS A 276 3.15 -34.38 -23.73
N ALA A 277 3.81 -35.31 -24.44
CA ALA A 277 3.29 -36.65 -24.66
C ALA A 277 3.12 -37.41 -23.33
N PHE A 278 4.16 -37.44 -22.48
CA PHE A 278 4.08 -38.06 -21.15
C PHE A 278 2.96 -37.45 -20.29
N SER A 279 2.86 -36.12 -20.30
CA SER A 279 1.84 -35.35 -19.57
C SER A 279 0.42 -35.75 -19.98
N LYS A 280 0.18 -35.90 -21.28
CA LYS A 280 -1.11 -36.33 -21.83
C LYS A 280 -1.42 -37.80 -21.53
N ASP A 281 -0.45 -38.69 -21.69
CA ASP A 281 -0.59 -40.10 -21.32
C ASP A 281 -0.87 -40.25 -19.82
N PHE A 282 -0.26 -39.41 -18.99
CA PHE A 282 -0.47 -39.38 -17.54
C PHE A 282 -1.87 -38.93 -17.20
N MET A 283 -2.35 -37.88 -17.85
CA MET A 283 -3.71 -37.40 -17.65
C MET A 283 -4.75 -38.44 -18.07
N GLN A 284 -4.57 -39.08 -19.22
CA GLN A 284 -5.49 -40.09 -19.72
C GLN A 284 -5.58 -41.30 -18.79
N ARG A 285 -4.44 -41.89 -18.41
CA ARG A 285 -4.43 -43.11 -17.59
C ARG A 285 -4.91 -42.89 -16.15
N ASN A 286 -4.89 -41.63 -15.68
CA ASN A 286 -5.35 -41.24 -14.34
C ASN A 286 -6.69 -40.48 -14.35
N ASN A 287 -7.43 -40.46 -15.48
CA ASN A 287 -8.72 -39.80 -15.62
C ASN A 287 -8.72 -38.31 -15.23
N ILE A 288 -7.66 -37.58 -15.60
CA ILE A 288 -7.55 -36.13 -15.41
C ILE A 288 -8.15 -35.42 -16.65
N PRO A 289 -9.10 -34.48 -16.46
CA PRO A 289 -9.74 -33.79 -17.57
C PRO A 289 -8.75 -32.97 -18.42
N THR A 290 -8.65 -33.29 -19.71
CA THR A 290 -7.83 -32.55 -20.69
C THR A 290 -8.44 -32.64 -22.09
N ALA A 291 -7.89 -31.91 -23.07
CA ALA A 291 -8.28 -32.01 -24.48
C ALA A 291 -8.08 -33.43 -25.02
N GLN A 292 -8.98 -33.92 -25.88
CA GLN A 292 -8.74 -35.15 -26.64
C GLN A 292 -7.45 -35.02 -27.42
N TYR A 293 -6.63 -36.07 -27.45
CA TYR A 293 -5.32 -36.00 -28.10
C TYR A 293 -4.90 -37.35 -28.68
N HIS A 294 -3.90 -37.29 -29.55
CA HIS A 294 -3.12 -38.45 -29.98
C HIS A 294 -1.66 -38.05 -30.21
N ASN A 295 -0.74 -38.94 -29.83
CA ASN A 295 0.70 -38.75 -30.01
C ASN A 295 1.14 -39.48 -31.30
N PHE A 296 2.02 -38.86 -32.08
CA PHE A 296 2.54 -39.42 -33.33
C PHE A 296 4.06 -39.29 -33.41
N THR A 297 4.70 -40.35 -33.85
CA THR A 297 6.13 -40.37 -34.25
C THR A 297 6.29 -40.55 -35.76
N ASP A 298 5.24 -40.98 -36.47
CA ASP A 298 5.20 -41.08 -37.94
C ASP A 298 4.31 -39.98 -38.57
N TYR A 299 4.84 -39.29 -39.58
CA TYR A 299 4.13 -38.21 -40.28
C TYR A 299 2.90 -38.69 -41.06
N SER A 300 2.96 -39.88 -41.64
CA SER A 300 1.85 -40.43 -42.45
C SER A 300 0.65 -40.75 -41.58
N GLU A 301 0.90 -41.34 -40.40
CA GLU A 301 -0.14 -41.62 -39.40
C GLU A 301 -0.77 -40.32 -38.85
N ALA A 302 0.06 -39.32 -38.52
CA ALA A 302 -0.41 -38.01 -38.05
C ALA A 302 -1.30 -37.31 -39.09
N LYS A 303 -0.89 -37.37 -40.37
CA LYS A 303 -1.65 -36.81 -41.50
C LYS A 303 -2.99 -37.52 -41.66
N GLU A 304 -3.01 -38.84 -41.60
CA GLU A 304 -4.25 -39.63 -41.74
C GLU A 304 -5.23 -39.35 -40.60
N TYR A 305 -4.73 -39.17 -39.38
CA TYR A 305 -5.56 -38.78 -38.24
C TYR A 305 -6.22 -37.41 -38.43
N VAL A 306 -5.46 -36.39 -38.84
CA VAL A 306 -5.99 -35.04 -39.13
C VAL A 306 -7.02 -35.05 -40.27
N GLU A 307 -6.89 -35.97 -41.22
CA GLU A 307 -7.89 -36.14 -42.29
C GLU A 307 -9.21 -36.72 -41.75
N LYS A 308 -9.15 -37.67 -40.82
CA LYS A 308 -10.31 -38.39 -40.27
C LYS A 308 -11.13 -37.61 -39.24
N ILE A 309 -10.51 -36.71 -38.49
CA ILE A 309 -11.20 -35.92 -37.46
C ILE A 309 -12.12 -34.84 -38.04
N ASN A 310 -13.16 -34.49 -37.28
CA ASN A 310 -14.20 -33.51 -37.66
C ASN A 310 -14.23 -32.27 -36.75
N HIS A 311 -13.17 -32.03 -35.98
CA HIS A 311 -13.02 -30.87 -35.09
C HIS A 311 -11.71 -30.14 -35.38
N ASP A 312 -11.60 -28.90 -34.94
CA ASP A 312 -10.39 -28.08 -35.06
C ASP A 312 -9.31 -28.58 -34.10
N VAL A 313 -8.05 -28.49 -34.51
CA VAL A 313 -6.91 -29.05 -33.77
C VAL A 313 -5.85 -28.04 -33.41
N VAL A 314 -5.06 -28.40 -32.40
CA VAL A 314 -3.81 -27.77 -32.01
C VAL A 314 -2.70 -28.80 -32.17
N ILE A 315 -1.63 -28.42 -32.87
CA ILE A 315 -0.46 -29.28 -33.08
C ILE A 315 0.67 -28.78 -32.20
N LYS A 316 1.22 -29.67 -31.35
CA LYS A 316 2.28 -29.33 -30.41
C LYS A 316 3.49 -30.26 -30.56
N ALA A 317 4.69 -29.70 -30.66
CA ALA A 317 5.94 -30.45 -30.51
C ALA A 317 6.10 -30.93 -29.05
N SER A 318 6.55 -32.19 -28.86
CA SER A 318 6.59 -32.84 -27.53
C SER A 318 7.66 -32.24 -26.59
N GLY A 319 8.80 -31.80 -27.12
CA GLY A 319 9.93 -31.25 -26.33
C GLY A 319 9.81 -29.78 -25.90
N ILE A 320 10.85 -29.31 -25.18
CA ILE A 320 10.99 -27.92 -24.68
C ILE A 320 11.25 -26.96 -25.86
N ALA A 321 10.19 -26.47 -26.47
CA ALA A 321 10.24 -25.57 -27.63
C ALA A 321 10.04 -24.08 -27.28
N ALA A 322 10.34 -23.67 -26.04
CA ALA A 322 10.24 -22.29 -25.54
C ALA A 322 8.92 -21.56 -25.93
N GLY A 323 7.78 -22.26 -25.88
CA GLY A 323 6.46 -21.73 -26.26
C GLY A 323 6.22 -21.52 -27.77
N LYS A 324 7.21 -21.78 -28.63
CA LYS A 324 7.11 -21.61 -30.09
C LYS A 324 6.63 -22.88 -30.83
N GLY A 325 6.61 -24.02 -30.16
CA GLY A 325 6.23 -25.31 -30.75
C GLY A 325 4.73 -25.62 -30.74
N VAL A 326 3.84 -24.62 -30.72
CA VAL A 326 2.38 -24.78 -30.73
C VAL A 326 1.80 -24.07 -31.95
N VAL A 327 1.08 -24.81 -32.79
CA VAL A 327 0.44 -24.31 -34.01
C VAL A 327 -1.07 -24.54 -33.93
N ILE A 328 -1.86 -23.51 -34.22
CA ILE A 328 -3.32 -23.55 -34.26
C ILE A 328 -3.76 -23.38 -35.72
N PRO A 329 -3.79 -24.47 -36.51
CA PRO A 329 -4.22 -24.42 -37.91
C PRO A 329 -5.71 -24.06 -38.02
N LYS A 330 -6.08 -23.25 -39.03
CA LYS A 330 -7.47 -22.87 -39.33
C LYS A 330 -8.12 -23.77 -40.37
N SER A 331 -7.37 -24.71 -40.94
CA SER A 331 -7.86 -25.68 -41.91
C SER A 331 -7.05 -26.98 -41.86
N LYS A 332 -7.62 -28.07 -42.37
CA LYS A 332 -6.89 -29.35 -42.51
C LYS A 332 -5.62 -29.21 -43.35
N ALA A 333 -5.63 -28.36 -44.38
CA ALA A 333 -4.46 -28.12 -45.22
C ALA A 333 -3.33 -27.42 -44.42
N GLU A 334 -3.67 -26.42 -43.62
CA GLU A 334 -2.71 -25.76 -42.71
C GLU A 334 -2.17 -26.75 -41.66
N ALA A 335 -3.04 -27.60 -41.10
CA ALA A 335 -2.64 -28.62 -40.14
C ALA A 335 -1.62 -29.61 -40.74
N GLN A 336 -1.83 -30.05 -41.98
CA GLN A 336 -0.90 -30.94 -42.68
C GLN A 336 0.44 -30.26 -43.03
N SER A 337 0.42 -28.96 -43.32
CA SER A 337 1.65 -28.16 -43.52
C SER A 337 2.44 -28.08 -42.22
N ALA A 338 1.77 -27.73 -41.12
CA ALA A 338 2.39 -27.65 -39.80
C ALA A 338 3.00 -29.00 -39.37
N LEU A 339 2.30 -30.11 -39.59
CA LEU A 339 2.84 -31.45 -39.32
C LEU A 339 4.11 -31.73 -40.13
N ARG A 340 4.16 -31.31 -41.40
CA ARG A 340 5.34 -31.49 -42.25
C ARG A 340 6.51 -30.65 -41.76
N GLU A 341 6.27 -29.37 -41.47
CA GLU A 341 7.31 -28.46 -40.97
C GLU A 341 7.93 -28.97 -39.67
N ILE A 342 7.12 -29.53 -38.77
CA ILE A 342 7.57 -30.06 -37.48
C ILE A 342 8.28 -31.41 -37.64
N MET A 343 7.64 -32.38 -38.30
CA MET A 343 8.11 -33.78 -38.29
C MET A 343 9.07 -34.12 -39.42
N VAL A 344 8.98 -33.44 -40.56
CA VAL A 344 9.80 -33.71 -41.76
C VAL A 344 10.89 -32.67 -41.91
N ASP A 345 10.52 -31.39 -41.90
CA ASP A 345 11.48 -30.29 -42.09
C ASP A 345 12.27 -29.97 -40.80
N LYS A 346 11.88 -30.59 -39.67
CA LYS A 346 12.55 -30.54 -38.36
C LYS A 346 12.87 -29.12 -37.91
N VAL A 347 11.93 -28.18 -38.12
CA VAL A 347 12.09 -26.76 -37.74
C VAL A 347 12.38 -26.58 -36.24
N PHE A 348 11.98 -27.55 -35.40
CA PHE A 348 12.24 -27.57 -33.95
C PHE A 348 13.29 -28.61 -33.52
N GLY A 349 14.10 -29.14 -34.44
CA GLY A 349 15.10 -30.17 -34.14
C GLY A 349 14.48 -31.47 -33.62
N THR A 350 15.10 -32.08 -32.61
CA THR A 350 14.65 -33.35 -31.99
C THR A 350 13.31 -33.21 -31.26
N ALA A 351 12.88 -31.99 -30.90
CA ALA A 351 11.55 -31.78 -30.32
C ALA A 351 10.41 -32.09 -31.31
N GLY A 352 10.71 -32.17 -32.63
CA GLY A 352 9.79 -32.58 -33.68
C GLY A 352 9.86 -34.07 -34.05
N ASP A 353 10.55 -34.90 -33.26
CA ASP A 353 10.52 -36.37 -33.42
C ASP A 353 9.17 -36.97 -32.97
N GLU A 354 8.47 -36.27 -32.09
CA GLU A 354 7.15 -36.64 -31.61
C GLU A 354 6.24 -35.40 -31.54
N VAL A 355 5.01 -35.55 -32.01
CA VAL A 355 4.00 -34.49 -32.07
C VAL A 355 2.72 -34.94 -31.38
N VAL A 356 2.14 -34.04 -30.60
CA VAL A 356 0.82 -34.18 -29.99
C VAL A 356 -0.19 -33.40 -30.84
N VAL A 357 -1.22 -34.08 -31.34
CA VAL A 357 -2.37 -33.45 -32.00
C VAL A 357 -3.53 -33.44 -31.00
N GLU A 358 -4.01 -32.26 -30.64
CA GLU A 358 -5.05 -32.06 -29.61
C GLU A 358 -6.30 -31.39 -30.19
N GLU A 359 -7.45 -31.67 -29.58
CA GLU A 359 -8.70 -30.91 -29.78
C GLU A 359 -8.50 -29.43 -29.39
N PHE A 360 -9.02 -28.53 -30.22
CA PHE A 360 -9.07 -27.11 -29.91
C PHE A 360 -10.14 -26.82 -28.84
N LEU A 361 -9.73 -26.38 -27.66
CA LEU A 361 -10.63 -26.00 -26.58
C LEU A 361 -10.93 -24.49 -26.60
N THR A 362 -12.18 -24.14 -26.29
CA THR A 362 -12.63 -22.75 -26.16
C THR A 362 -13.06 -22.47 -24.71
N GLY A 363 -12.60 -21.35 -24.15
CA GLY A 363 -12.89 -20.95 -22.78
C GLY A 363 -11.91 -19.89 -22.27
N GLU A 364 -12.04 -19.52 -20.99
CA GLU A 364 -11.11 -18.59 -20.33
C GLU A 364 -9.91 -19.36 -19.77
N GLU A 365 -8.69 -18.91 -20.08
CA GLU A 365 -7.46 -19.45 -19.48
C GLU A 365 -7.27 -18.91 -18.05
N VAL A 366 -6.88 -19.79 -17.13
CA VAL A 366 -6.55 -19.44 -15.74
C VAL A 366 -5.42 -20.32 -15.22
N SER A 367 -4.55 -19.72 -14.42
CA SER A 367 -3.42 -20.37 -13.76
C SER A 367 -3.78 -20.60 -12.29
N LEU A 368 -3.74 -21.84 -11.83
CA LEU A 368 -3.97 -22.18 -10.41
C LEU A 368 -2.79 -22.98 -9.87
N LEU A 369 -1.85 -22.28 -9.23
CA LEU A 369 -0.64 -22.89 -8.68
C LEU A 369 -0.93 -23.52 -7.32
N ALA A 370 -0.15 -24.52 -6.92
CA ALA A 370 -0.23 -25.10 -5.58
C ALA A 370 1.14 -25.48 -5.04
N PHE A 371 1.31 -25.34 -3.72
CA PHE A 371 2.41 -25.94 -2.98
C PHE A 371 2.14 -27.44 -2.78
N CYS A 372 3.16 -28.27 -2.98
CA CYS A 372 3.08 -29.72 -2.88
C CYS A 372 4.30 -30.29 -2.15
N ASP A 373 4.08 -31.27 -1.28
CA ASP A 373 5.12 -31.93 -0.47
C ASP A 373 5.30 -33.42 -0.81
N GLY A 374 4.63 -33.89 -1.87
CA GLY A 374 4.55 -35.29 -2.28
C GLY A 374 3.25 -36.00 -1.88
N GLU A 375 2.47 -35.42 -0.97
CA GLU A 375 1.19 -35.98 -0.49
C GLU A 375 0.07 -34.94 -0.41
N HIS A 376 0.35 -33.78 0.19
CA HIS A 376 -0.57 -32.69 0.41
C HIS A 376 -0.47 -31.62 -0.67
N VAL A 377 -1.58 -30.90 -0.87
CA VAL A 377 -1.72 -29.82 -1.84
C VAL A 377 -2.31 -28.61 -1.14
N VAL A 378 -1.65 -27.46 -1.25
CA VAL A 378 -2.20 -26.19 -0.77
C VAL A 378 -2.26 -25.19 -1.93
N PRO A 379 -3.46 -24.86 -2.45
CA PRO A 379 -3.61 -24.01 -3.62
C PRO A 379 -3.30 -22.54 -3.31
N MET A 380 -2.78 -21.85 -4.31
CA MET A 380 -2.61 -20.40 -4.33
C MET A 380 -3.85 -19.73 -4.95
N PRO A 381 -4.08 -18.43 -4.74
CA PRO A 381 -5.12 -17.71 -5.46
C PRO A 381 -4.96 -17.84 -6.98
N GLY A 382 -6.07 -18.03 -7.70
CA GLY A 382 -6.05 -18.14 -9.16
C GLY A 382 -5.59 -16.84 -9.82
N ALA A 383 -4.73 -16.94 -10.82
CA ALA A 383 -4.20 -15.81 -11.58
C ALA A 383 -4.53 -15.94 -13.07
N GLN A 384 -4.57 -14.82 -13.80
CA GLN A 384 -4.78 -14.83 -15.26
C GLN A 384 -3.65 -14.08 -15.98
N ASP A 385 -2.87 -14.83 -16.76
CA ASP A 385 -1.74 -14.34 -17.57
C ASP A 385 -2.19 -13.84 -18.96
N HIS A 386 -1.41 -12.95 -19.54
CA HIS A 386 -1.58 -12.37 -20.86
C HIS A 386 -0.41 -12.76 -21.77
N LYS A 387 -0.53 -13.90 -22.45
CA LYS A 387 0.56 -14.49 -23.25
C LYS A 387 0.94 -13.70 -24.50
N ARG A 388 0.02 -12.93 -25.10
CA ARG A 388 0.25 -12.25 -26.39
C ARG A 388 1.00 -10.93 -26.23
N ILE A 389 1.84 -10.56 -27.21
CA ILE A 389 2.72 -9.38 -27.14
C ILE A 389 1.97 -8.03 -27.19
N PHE A 390 0.86 -7.95 -27.93
CA PHE A 390 0.10 -6.71 -28.11
C PHE A 390 -1.26 -6.79 -27.41
N ASP A 391 -1.85 -5.61 -27.18
CA ASP A 391 -3.19 -5.43 -26.64
C ASP A 391 -4.25 -6.21 -27.44
N ASP A 392 -5.37 -6.54 -26.81
CA ASP A 392 -6.46 -7.37 -27.37
C ASP A 392 -6.01 -8.77 -27.82
N ASP A 393 -5.00 -9.30 -27.12
CA ASP A 393 -4.42 -10.61 -27.39
C ASP A 393 -3.90 -10.79 -28.83
N GLN A 394 -3.35 -9.72 -29.41
CA GLN A 394 -2.81 -9.72 -30.77
C GLN A 394 -1.30 -10.04 -30.80
N GLY A 395 -0.81 -10.43 -31.98
CA GLY A 395 0.60 -10.72 -32.22
C GLY A 395 1.03 -12.13 -31.74
N PRO A 396 2.31 -12.47 -31.80
CA PRO A 396 2.82 -13.77 -31.37
C PRO A 396 2.63 -14.03 -29.86
N ASN A 397 2.59 -15.31 -29.48
CA ASN A 397 2.69 -15.73 -28.08
C ASN A 397 4.08 -15.38 -27.51
N THR A 398 4.10 -15.09 -26.22
CA THR A 398 5.27 -14.72 -25.42
C THR A 398 5.31 -15.60 -24.17
N GLY A 399 6.28 -15.37 -23.28
CA GLY A 399 6.29 -15.99 -21.95
C GLY A 399 5.31 -15.36 -20.96
N GLY A 400 4.50 -14.36 -21.35
CA GLY A 400 3.59 -13.60 -20.48
C GLY A 400 3.99 -12.13 -20.42
N MET A 401 3.07 -11.24 -20.81
CA MET A 401 3.23 -9.77 -20.83
C MET A 401 2.63 -9.09 -19.59
N GLY A 402 1.96 -9.84 -18.74
CA GLY A 402 1.40 -9.35 -17.49
C GLY A 402 0.35 -10.27 -16.95
N VAL A 403 0.11 -10.16 -15.66
CA VAL A 403 -0.76 -11.08 -14.92
C VAL A 403 -1.48 -10.31 -13.83
N PHE A 404 -2.64 -10.80 -13.42
CA PHE A 404 -3.33 -10.31 -12.24
C PHE A 404 -3.92 -11.44 -11.43
N CYS A 405 -4.20 -11.14 -10.16
CA CYS A 405 -4.70 -12.06 -9.16
C CYS A 405 -5.56 -11.30 -8.14
N PRO A 406 -6.69 -11.84 -7.64
CA PRO A 406 -7.32 -13.08 -8.06
C PRO A 406 -7.98 -12.95 -9.45
N ALA A 407 -8.22 -14.07 -10.13
CA ALA A 407 -8.90 -14.16 -11.42
C ALA A 407 -10.44 -14.27 -11.23
N PRO A 408 -11.25 -13.24 -11.55
CA PRO A 408 -12.70 -13.24 -11.31
C PRO A 408 -13.47 -14.32 -12.08
N CYS A 409 -12.94 -14.81 -13.20
CA CYS A 409 -13.53 -15.91 -13.96
C CYS A 409 -13.49 -17.25 -13.19
N LEU A 410 -12.57 -17.41 -12.24
CA LEU A 410 -12.46 -18.59 -11.40
C LEU A 410 -13.40 -18.45 -10.19
N THR A 411 -14.68 -18.70 -10.42
CA THR A 411 -15.68 -18.72 -9.34
C THR A 411 -15.31 -19.77 -8.29
N ARG A 412 -15.77 -19.61 -7.04
CA ARG A 412 -15.46 -20.55 -5.94
C ARG A 412 -15.77 -22.01 -6.29
N LYS A 413 -16.84 -22.26 -7.05
CA LYS A 413 -17.20 -23.60 -7.52
C LYS A 413 -16.12 -24.16 -8.47
N LEU A 414 -15.73 -23.38 -9.48
CA LEU A 414 -14.71 -23.79 -10.45
C LEU A 414 -13.32 -23.92 -9.81
N GLU A 415 -13.00 -23.06 -8.84
CA GLU A 415 -11.77 -23.15 -8.05
C GLU A 415 -11.68 -24.50 -7.33
N LEU A 416 -12.73 -24.89 -6.60
CA LEU A 416 -12.78 -26.19 -5.90
C LEU A 416 -12.65 -27.37 -6.88
N GLU A 417 -13.28 -27.30 -8.05
CA GLU A 417 -13.12 -28.32 -9.10
C GLU A 417 -11.67 -28.41 -9.61
N CYS A 418 -11.00 -27.27 -9.80
CA CYS A 418 -9.59 -27.23 -10.20
C CYS A 418 -8.67 -27.79 -9.10
N VAL A 419 -8.90 -27.43 -7.82
CA VAL A 419 -8.13 -27.96 -6.68
C VAL A 419 -8.25 -29.48 -6.61
N GLN A 420 -9.45 -30.03 -6.77
CA GLN A 420 -9.66 -31.49 -6.79
C GLN A 420 -8.91 -32.18 -7.95
N ILE A 421 -8.73 -31.50 -9.09
CA ILE A 421 -7.91 -32.02 -10.19
C ILE A 421 -6.43 -32.05 -9.78
N ILE A 422 -5.93 -31.00 -9.12
CA ILE A 422 -4.54 -30.93 -8.65
C ILE A 422 -4.27 -32.02 -7.59
N GLU A 423 -5.17 -32.22 -6.63
CA GLU A 423 -5.07 -33.29 -5.64
C GLU A 423 -5.00 -34.69 -6.29
N ARG A 424 -5.82 -34.94 -7.32
CA ARG A 424 -5.75 -36.19 -8.10
C ARG A 424 -4.42 -36.35 -8.82
N VAL A 425 -3.87 -35.28 -9.39
CA VAL A 425 -2.54 -35.30 -10.03
C VAL A 425 -1.46 -35.70 -9.03
N VAL A 426 -1.40 -35.04 -7.87
CA VAL A 426 -0.36 -35.32 -6.86
C VAL A 426 -0.52 -36.74 -6.29
N SER A 427 -1.75 -37.18 -6.03
CA SER A 427 -2.04 -38.55 -5.58
C SER A 427 -1.60 -39.61 -6.61
N ALA A 428 -1.90 -39.38 -7.90
CA ALA A 428 -1.49 -40.28 -8.98
C ALA A 428 0.03 -40.31 -9.17
N MET A 429 0.70 -39.16 -9.13
CA MET A 429 2.15 -39.04 -9.19
C MET A 429 2.84 -39.85 -8.08
N ARG A 430 2.34 -39.73 -6.84
CA ARG A 430 2.81 -40.55 -5.71
C ARG A 430 2.61 -42.05 -5.95
N LYS A 431 1.42 -42.45 -6.42
CA LYS A 431 1.09 -43.85 -6.72
C LYS A 431 2.00 -44.46 -7.80
N GLU A 432 2.43 -43.66 -8.77
CA GLU A 432 3.37 -44.08 -9.80
C GLU A 432 4.86 -43.99 -9.36
N GLY A 433 5.13 -43.72 -8.07
CA GLY A 433 6.49 -43.68 -7.53
C GLY A 433 7.26 -42.40 -7.87
N MET A 434 6.54 -41.33 -8.20
CA MET A 434 7.08 -40.01 -8.57
C MET A 434 6.48 -38.91 -7.68
N PRO A 435 6.65 -38.95 -6.35
CA PRO A 435 6.07 -37.95 -5.46
C PRO A 435 6.50 -36.54 -5.90
N TYR A 436 5.53 -35.63 -5.95
CA TYR A 436 5.72 -34.29 -6.49
C TYR A 436 5.96 -33.28 -5.35
N VAL A 437 7.17 -32.72 -5.30
CA VAL A 437 7.59 -31.70 -4.31
C VAL A 437 7.84 -30.37 -5.01
N GLY A 438 7.39 -29.26 -4.42
CA GLY A 438 7.59 -27.91 -4.96
C GLY A 438 6.28 -27.24 -5.36
N VAL A 439 6.30 -26.46 -6.45
CA VAL A 439 5.09 -25.83 -6.99
C VAL A 439 4.60 -26.59 -8.20
N LEU A 440 3.35 -27.05 -8.16
CA LEU A 440 2.65 -27.58 -9.34
C LEU A 440 1.81 -26.46 -9.95
N TYR A 441 1.96 -26.25 -11.26
CA TYR A 441 1.25 -25.23 -12.01
C TYR A 441 0.56 -25.85 -13.22
N PRO A 442 -0.70 -26.30 -13.10
CA PRO A 442 -1.56 -26.57 -14.25
C PRO A 442 -2.12 -25.27 -14.85
N GLY A 443 -1.99 -25.12 -16.17
CA GLY A 443 -2.77 -24.16 -16.93
C GLY A 443 -4.15 -24.73 -17.23
N PHE A 444 -5.22 -24.10 -16.74
CA PHE A 444 -6.59 -24.53 -16.98
C PHE A 444 -7.25 -23.69 -18.07
N ILE A 445 -8.14 -24.32 -18.83
CA ILE A 445 -9.15 -23.64 -19.64
C ILE A 445 -10.54 -23.95 -19.06
N LEU A 446 -11.30 -22.89 -18.78
CA LEU A 446 -12.65 -22.96 -18.22
C LEU A 446 -13.65 -23.09 -19.37
N THR A 447 -14.01 -24.32 -19.72
CA THR A 447 -14.99 -24.63 -20.77
C THR A 447 -16.42 -24.62 -20.22
N LEU A 448 -17.42 -24.67 -21.11
CA LEU A 448 -18.82 -24.84 -20.70
C LEU A 448 -19.07 -26.13 -19.92
N ASP A 449 -18.26 -27.18 -20.14
CA ASP A 449 -18.34 -28.48 -19.47
C ASP A 449 -17.46 -28.59 -18.22
N GLY A 450 -16.85 -27.47 -17.79
CA GLY A 450 -15.96 -27.41 -16.62
C GLY A 450 -14.47 -27.22 -16.97
N PRO A 451 -13.59 -27.23 -15.95
CA PRO A 451 -12.16 -27.00 -16.14
C PRO A 451 -11.47 -28.18 -16.84
N ARG A 452 -10.59 -27.87 -17.80
CA ARG A 452 -9.72 -28.83 -18.49
C ARG A 452 -8.26 -28.36 -18.36
N VAL A 453 -7.34 -29.29 -18.10
CA VAL A 453 -5.90 -29.00 -18.05
C VAL A 453 -5.36 -28.88 -19.48
N LEU A 454 -4.72 -27.75 -19.80
CA LEU A 454 -4.02 -27.51 -21.06
C LEU A 454 -2.60 -28.08 -21.04
N GLU A 455 -1.87 -27.79 -19.97
CA GLU A 455 -0.48 -28.19 -19.75
C GLU A 455 -0.12 -28.10 -18.26
N PHE A 456 0.94 -28.81 -17.85
CA PHE A 456 1.55 -28.64 -16.54
C PHE A 456 2.88 -27.90 -16.68
N ASN A 457 3.15 -27.04 -15.71
CA ASN A 457 4.45 -26.47 -15.42
C ASN A 457 4.85 -26.94 -14.02
N CYS A 458 6.12 -27.28 -13.86
CA CYS A 458 6.65 -27.96 -12.69
C CYS A 458 7.36 -27.03 -11.69
N ARG A 459 7.05 -25.74 -11.78
CA ARG A 459 7.69 -24.66 -11.04
C ARG A 459 6.76 -23.46 -10.95
N PHE A 460 7.19 -22.46 -10.20
CA PHE A 460 6.55 -21.15 -10.15
C PHE A 460 6.39 -20.52 -11.55
N GLY A 461 5.25 -19.88 -11.81
CA GLY A 461 4.97 -19.14 -13.04
C GLY A 461 5.79 -17.86 -13.17
N ASP A 462 6.00 -17.36 -14.37
CA ASP A 462 6.62 -16.05 -14.61
C ASP A 462 5.86 -15.39 -15.76
N PRO A 463 5.02 -14.35 -15.52
CA PRO A 463 5.06 -13.45 -14.37
C PRO A 463 4.14 -13.77 -13.17
N GLU A 464 3.48 -14.93 -13.08
CA GLU A 464 2.50 -15.25 -12.03
C GLU A 464 3.05 -15.07 -10.61
N THR A 465 4.30 -15.45 -10.39
CA THR A 465 4.96 -15.34 -9.08
C THR A 465 5.03 -13.90 -8.59
N GLN A 466 5.20 -12.95 -9.51
CA GLN A 466 5.32 -11.52 -9.22
C GLN A 466 4.00 -10.89 -8.74
N VAL A 467 2.85 -11.56 -8.87
CA VAL A 467 1.59 -11.14 -8.23
C VAL A 467 1.22 -12.01 -7.02
N LEU A 468 1.62 -13.28 -7.02
CA LEU A 468 1.31 -14.19 -5.92
C LEU A 468 2.14 -13.85 -4.68
N LEU A 469 3.48 -13.81 -4.76
CA LEU A 469 4.32 -13.63 -3.57
C LEU A 469 4.10 -12.29 -2.84
N PRO A 470 3.77 -11.17 -3.51
CA PRO A 470 3.33 -9.95 -2.81
C PRO A 470 2.03 -10.10 -2.02
N LEU A 471 1.14 -11.02 -2.41
CA LEU A 471 -0.09 -11.34 -1.69
C LEU A 471 0.11 -12.40 -0.59
N LEU A 472 1.21 -13.14 -0.59
CA LEU A 472 1.48 -14.16 0.44
C LEU A 472 1.72 -13.48 1.80
N GLN A 473 0.91 -13.83 2.80
CA GLN A 473 1.05 -13.33 4.16
C GLN A 473 2.02 -14.19 4.97
N SER A 474 1.97 -15.51 4.79
CA SER A 474 2.84 -16.47 5.47
C SER A 474 4.31 -16.36 5.08
N ASP A 475 5.18 -16.95 5.91
CA ASP A 475 6.60 -17.08 5.65
C ASP A 475 6.85 -18.09 4.51
N LEU A 476 7.48 -17.64 3.43
CA LEU A 476 7.78 -18.47 2.27
C LEU A 476 8.84 -19.55 2.59
N PHE A 477 9.80 -19.25 3.46
CA PHE A 477 10.85 -20.20 3.82
C PHE A 477 10.27 -21.43 4.53
N GLU A 478 9.38 -21.22 5.52
CA GLU A 478 8.74 -22.30 6.28
C GLU A 478 7.89 -23.19 5.38
N ILE A 479 7.14 -22.59 4.44
CA ILE A 479 6.35 -23.34 3.45
C ILE A 479 7.26 -24.20 2.57
N MET A 480 8.33 -23.62 2.02
CA MET A 480 9.24 -24.34 1.13
C MET A 480 10.00 -25.45 1.85
N GLN A 481 10.45 -25.19 3.08
CA GLN A 481 11.09 -26.19 3.93
C GLN A 481 10.13 -27.35 4.25
N SER A 482 8.89 -27.03 4.65
CA SER A 482 7.85 -28.04 4.94
C SER A 482 7.52 -28.88 3.71
N CYS A 483 7.46 -28.27 2.53
CA CYS A 483 7.31 -29.02 1.26
C CYS A 483 8.48 -29.98 1.03
N ALA A 484 9.72 -29.50 1.16
CA ALA A 484 10.91 -30.31 0.96
C ALA A 484 11.06 -31.46 1.98
N GLN A 485 10.40 -31.35 3.14
CA GLN A 485 10.41 -32.33 4.21
C GLN A 485 9.19 -33.27 4.21
N GLY A 486 8.18 -33.05 3.37
CA GLY A 486 6.94 -33.84 3.37
C GLY A 486 6.02 -33.54 4.56
N GLN A 487 6.01 -32.29 5.04
CA GLN A 487 5.31 -31.85 6.25
C GLN A 487 4.39 -30.63 5.99
N LEU A 488 3.90 -30.45 4.76
CA LEU A 488 3.08 -29.30 4.41
C LEU A 488 1.70 -29.39 5.06
N ASP A 489 1.41 -28.46 5.97
CA ASP A 489 0.09 -28.26 6.55
C ASP A 489 -0.63 -27.07 5.88
N SER A 490 -1.93 -27.22 5.62
CA SER A 490 -2.75 -26.17 5.01
C SER A 490 -2.80 -24.86 5.81
N SER A 491 -2.69 -24.92 7.14
CA SER A 491 -2.68 -23.75 8.03
C SER A 491 -1.40 -22.90 7.91
N LEU A 492 -0.32 -23.45 7.34
CA LEU A 492 0.92 -22.71 7.09
C LEU A 492 0.77 -21.65 5.99
N VAL A 493 -0.25 -21.74 5.12
CA VAL A 493 -0.38 -20.87 3.95
C VAL A 493 -1.58 -19.94 4.07
N ALA A 494 -1.30 -18.66 4.29
CA ALA A 494 -2.28 -17.59 4.36
C ALA A 494 -1.97 -16.49 3.33
N TRP A 495 -3.02 -15.91 2.75
CA TRP A 495 -2.94 -14.88 1.72
C TRP A 495 -3.64 -13.60 2.21
N ARG A 496 -3.10 -12.45 1.80
CA ARG A 496 -3.72 -11.14 2.06
C ARG A 496 -5.04 -11.02 1.30
N ASN A 497 -6.02 -10.37 1.93
CA ASN A 497 -7.23 -9.94 1.25
C ASN A 497 -6.90 -8.76 0.33
N GLY A 498 -7.13 -8.91 -0.97
CA GLY A 498 -6.88 -7.87 -1.96
C GLY A 498 -6.64 -8.44 -3.35
N ALA A 499 -6.06 -7.62 -4.21
CA ALA A 499 -5.65 -7.97 -5.56
C ALA A 499 -4.24 -7.48 -5.85
N ALA A 500 -3.59 -8.12 -6.81
CA ALA A 500 -2.30 -7.74 -7.34
C ALA A 500 -2.32 -7.79 -8.87
N ALA A 501 -1.58 -6.88 -9.49
CA ALA A 501 -1.40 -6.83 -10.94
C ALA A 501 0.07 -6.53 -11.27
N ALA A 502 0.63 -7.26 -12.22
CA ALA A 502 1.98 -7.06 -12.72
C ALA A 502 1.98 -6.81 -14.22
N VAL A 503 2.63 -5.72 -14.64
CA VAL A 503 2.82 -5.37 -16.06
C VAL A 503 4.27 -5.61 -16.45
N VAL A 504 4.50 -6.38 -17.51
CA VAL A 504 5.85 -6.67 -18.01
C VAL A 504 6.29 -5.59 -18.99
N LEU A 505 7.50 -5.08 -18.78
CA LEU A 505 8.21 -4.23 -19.73
C LEU A 505 9.20 -5.09 -20.50
N ALA A 506 9.08 -5.10 -21.83
CA ALA A 506 9.89 -5.88 -22.75
C ALA A 506 10.77 -4.98 -23.65
N SER A 507 11.88 -5.55 -24.12
CA SER A 507 12.76 -4.94 -25.11
C SER A 507 12.11 -4.88 -26.48
N GLY A 508 12.36 -3.80 -27.23
CA GLY A 508 11.78 -3.60 -28.55
C GLY A 508 12.12 -4.75 -29.51
N GLY A 509 11.09 -5.38 -30.08
CA GLY A 509 11.23 -6.50 -31.02
C GLY A 509 11.02 -7.88 -30.39
N TYR A 510 10.87 -7.98 -29.06
CA TYR A 510 10.41 -9.19 -28.38
C TYR A 510 9.01 -9.59 -28.92
N PRO A 511 8.71 -10.90 -29.15
CA PRO A 511 9.47 -12.12 -28.84
C PRO A 511 10.45 -12.60 -29.93
N SER A 512 10.72 -11.76 -30.94
CA SER A 512 11.67 -12.05 -32.02
C SER A 512 13.08 -11.54 -31.66
N THR A 513 13.78 -10.89 -32.58
CA THR A 513 15.08 -10.26 -32.29
C THR A 513 14.88 -8.94 -31.55
N TYR A 514 15.60 -8.74 -30.46
CA TYR A 514 15.50 -7.54 -29.61
C TYR A 514 16.89 -7.01 -29.23
N SER A 515 16.97 -5.72 -28.91
CA SER A 515 18.21 -5.07 -28.46
C SER A 515 18.54 -5.42 -27.00
N LYS A 516 19.84 -5.37 -26.68
CA LYS A 516 20.39 -5.49 -25.33
C LYS A 516 21.39 -4.36 -25.09
N GLY A 517 21.60 -4.00 -23.83
CA GLY A 517 22.53 -2.96 -23.42
C GLY A 517 21.93 -1.55 -23.39
N ASP A 518 20.61 -1.42 -23.57
CA ASP A 518 19.94 -0.12 -23.47
C ASP A 518 19.81 0.30 -22.01
N SER A 519 20.22 1.53 -21.68
CA SER A 519 20.15 2.07 -20.32
C SER A 519 18.71 2.21 -19.85
N ILE A 520 18.45 1.80 -18.60
CA ILE A 520 17.15 1.88 -17.96
C ILE A 520 17.17 3.00 -16.92
N VAL A 521 16.24 3.95 -17.03
CA VAL A 521 16.07 5.04 -16.07
C VAL A 521 14.71 4.95 -15.37
N GLY A 522 14.58 5.59 -14.20
CA GLY A 522 13.32 5.62 -13.45
C GLY A 522 13.08 4.45 -12.49
N LEU A 523 14.12 3.66 -12.21
CA LEU A 523 14.05 2.46 -11.35
C LEU A 523 13.97 2.73 -9.84
N LYS A 524 14.08 3.99 -9.39
CA LYS A 524 14.01 4.31 -7.95
C LYS A 524 12.68 3.83 -7.36
N GLN A 525 12.74 2.98 -6.35
CA GLN A 525 11.58 2.61 -5.54
C GLN A 525 11.17 3.84 -4.73
N GLY A 526 9.87 4.17 -4.71
CA GLY A 526 9.37 5.25 -3.85
C GLY A 526 9.12 4.73 -2.44
N ASN A 527 8.61 5.57 -1.53
CA ASN A 527 8.14 5.15 -0.20
C ASN A 527 6.83 4.33 -0.24
N ASP A 528 6.48 3.76 -1.39
CA ASP A 528 5.24 3.02 -1.60
C ASP A 528 5.54 1.52 -1.48
N ASN A 529 5.29 0.97 -0.28
CA ASN A 529 5.52 -0.44 0.03
C ASN A 529 4.62 -1.39 -0.79
N ASP A 530 3.60 -0.87 -1.50
CA ASP A 530 2.64 -1.66 -2.26
C ASP A 530 3.02 -1.81 -3.74
N VAL A 531 4.13 -1.24 -4.21
CA VAL A 531 4.62 -1.35 -5.60
C VAL A 531 6.07 -1.84 -5.65
N VAL A 532 6.29 -2.97 -6.33
CA VAL A 532 7.60 -3.62 -6.44
C VAL A 532 8.01 -3.78 -7.90
N ILE A 533 9.26 -3.46 -8.21
CA ILE A 533 9.84 -3.65 -9.55
C ILE A 533 10.68 -4.92 -9.53
N PHE A 534 10.18 -6.00 -10.11
CA PHE A 534 10.94 -7.23 -10.28
C PHE A 534 11.76 -7.20 -11.56
N HIS A 535 13.05 -7.30 -11.42
CA HIS A 535 13.99 -7.42 -12.52
C HIS A 535 14.00 -8.83 -13.12
N ALA A 536 13.90 -8.91 -14.45
CA ALA A 536 14.10 -10.13 -15.22
C ALA A 536 15.38 -9.97 -16.06
N GLY A 537 15.27 -9.72 -17.36
CA GLY A 537 16.38 -9.48 -18.27
C GLY A 537 17.05 -8.12 -18.07
N THR A 538 17.70 -7.91 -16.93
CA THR A 538 18.57 -6.75 -16.66
C THR A 538 19.97 -7.16 -16.23
N SER A 539 20.96 -6.32 -16.50
CA SER A 539 22.34 -6.48 -16.02
C SER A 539 22.93 -5.15 -15.58
N ILE A 540 23.97 -5.19 -14.75
CA ILE A 540 24.73 -3.99 -14.36
C ILE A 540 25.86 -3.78 -15.37
N ASN A 541 25.96 -2.59 -15.94
CA ASN A 541 27.08 -2.22 -16.79
C ASN A 541 28.35 -2.04 -15.94
N GLN A 542 29.40 -2.82 -16.20
CA GLN A 542 30.64 -2.81 -15.41
C GLN A 542 31.37 -1.46 -15.42
N GLY A 543 31.14 -0.61 -16.44
CA GLY A 543 31.77 0.71 -16.55
C GLY A 543 31.04 1.80 -15.76
N SER A 544 29.74 1.97 -15.99
CA SER A 544 28.95 3.08 -15.42
C SER A 544 28.15 2.73 -14.18
N ARG A 545 28.04 1.43 -13.84
CA ARG A 545 27.11 0.87 -12.84
C ARG A 545 25.63 1.08 -13.14
N ASP A 546 25.28 1.51 -14.35
CA ASP A 546 23.88 1.65 -14.76
C ASP A 546 23.24 0.28 -14.99
N VAL A 547 21.93 0.20 -14.73
CA VAL A 547 21.13 -0.96 -15.09
C VAL A 547 20.78 -0.88 -16.58
N VAL A 548 21.07 -1.95 -17.31
CA VAL A 548 20.80 -2.07 -18.75
C VAL A 548 19.94 -3.27 -19.09
N THR A 549 19.27 -3.25 -20.25
CA THR A 549 18.52 -4.40 -20.77
C THR A 549 19.44 -5.57 -21.12
N SER A 550 19.06 -6.81 -20.77
CA SER A 550 19.84 -8.02 -21.06
C SER A 550 19.00 -9.22 -21.54
N GLY A 551 17.67 -9.10 -21.53
CA GLY A 551 16.72 -10.12 -21.98
C GLY A 551 15.52 -9.54 -22.73
N GLY A 552 14.62 -10.44 -23.19
CA GLY A 552 13.41 -10.06 -23.92
C GLY A 552 12.38 -9.40 -23.01
N ARG A 553 12.01 -10.09 -21.92
CA ARG A 553 11.29 -9.49 -20.78
C ARG A 553 12.30 -8.88 -19.83
N VAL A 554 12.16 -7.60 -19.52
CA VAL A 554 13.17 -6.79 -18.81
C VAL A 554 12.76 -6.59 -17.35
N LEU A 555 11.54 -6.12 -17.12
CA LEU A 555 11.00 -5.81 -15.78
C LEU A 555 9.56 -6.33 -15.68
N ALA A 556 9.13 -6.68 -14.47
CA ALA A 556 7.73 -6.85 -14.11
C ALA A 556 7.41 -5.89 -12.97
N VAL A 557 6.57 -4.89 -13.24
CA VAL A 557 6.15 -3.91 -12.24
C VAL A 557 4.85 -4.39 -11.61
N SER A 558 4.93 -4.83 -10.36
CA SER A 558 3.83 -5.40 -9.60
C SER A 558 3.31 -4.41 -8.58
N ALA A 559 1.99 -4.34 -8.43
CA ALA A 559 1.34 -3.54 -7.41
C ALA A 559 0.25 -4.35 -6.69
N VAL A 560 0.11 -4.12 -5.38
CA VAL A 560 -0.91 -4.70 -4.52
C VAL A 560 -1.89 -3.60 -4.09
N ALA A 561 -3.18 -3.91 -4.05
CA ALA A 561 -4.21 -3.02 -3.53
C ALA A 561 -5.43 -3.81 -3.03
N PHE A 562 -6.38 -3.11 -2.39
CA PHE A 562 -7.64 -3.73 -1.98
C PHE A 562 -8.53 -4.17 -3.14
N SER A 563 -8.44 -3.48 -4.29
CA SER A 563 -9.22 -3.77 -5.48
C SER A 563 -8.33 -4.05 -6.69
N LEU A 564 -8.81 -4.85 -7.63
CA LEU A 564 -8.10 -5.14 -8.88
C LEU A 564 -7.89 -3.86 -9.72
N GLU A 565 -8.88 -2.96 -9.73
CA GLU A 565 -8.79 -1.65 -10.43
C GLU A 565 -7.61 -0.82 -9.88
N ASP A 566 -7.49 -0.71 -8.56
CA ASP A 566 -6.42 0.07 -7.92
C ASP A 566 -5.04 -0.55 -8.12
N ALA A 567 -4.95 -1.89 -8.06
CA ALA A 567 -3.68 -2.61 -8.30
C ALA A 567 -3.18 -2.36 -9.74
N ILE A 568 -4.07 -2.50 -10.72
CA ILE A 568 -3.78 -2.19 -12.13
C ILE A 568 -3.35 -0.73 -12.27
N PHE A 569 -4.10 0.21 -11.70
CA PHE A 569 -3.81 1.63 -11.78
C PHE A 569 -2.41 1.96 -11.24
N ARG A 570 -2.06 1.46 -10.06
CA ARG A 570 -0.74 1.69 -9.43
C ARG A 570 0.41 1.11 -10.26
N ALA A 571 0.24 -0.08 -10.82
CA ALA A 571 1.23 -0.68 -11.71
C ALA A 571 1.46 0.20 -12.96
N TYR A 572 0.38 0.65 -13.62
CA TYR A 572 0.46 1.52 -14.79
C TYR A 572 1.05 2.92 -14.49
N GLU A 573 0.76 3.50 -13.33
CA GLU A 573 1.36 4.76 -12.88
C GLU A 573 2.88 4.63 -12.71
N LYS A 574 3.35 3.48 -12.21
CA LYS A 574 4.78 3.25 -11.99
C LYS A 574 5.54 3.03 -13.31
N ILE A 575 5.00 2.26 -14.26
CA ILE A 575 5.70 2.00 -15.53
C ILE A 575 5.91 3.27 -16.37
N ARG A 576 5.04 4.30 -16.23
CA ARG A 576 5.17 5.59 -16.92
C ARG A 576 6.44 6.34 -16.57
N ARG A 577 7.04 6.04 -15.42
CA ARG A 577 8.27 6.69 -14.94
C ARG A 577 9.54 5.94 -15.38
N ILE A 578 9.40 4.71 -15.87
CA ILE A 578 10.52 3.86 -16.28
C ILE A 578 10.74 4.00 -17.78
N GLU A 579 11.94 4.37 -18.22
CA GLU A 579 12.24 4.57 -19.64
C GLU A 579 13.47 3.78 -20.07
N PHE A 580 13.40 3.17 -21.26
CA PHE A 580 14.53 2.60 -22.00
C PHE A 580 14.18 2.51 -23.48
N ARG A 581 15.20 2.47 -24.35
CA ARG A 581 15.01 2.49 -25.80
C ARG A 581 14.17 1.28 -26.25
N GLY A 582 13.10 1.54 -27.00
CA GLY A 582 12.25 0.49 -27.55
C GLY A 582 11.36 -0.22 -26.52
N LYS A 583 11.17 0.33 -25.32
CA LYS A 583 10.25 -0.20 -24.29
C LYS A 583 8.88 -0.56 -24.89
N GLN A 584 8.48 -1.82 -24.73
CA GLN A 584 7.17 -2.36 -25.12
C GLN A 584 6.44 -2.92 -23.89
N TYR A 585 5.15 -2.66 -23.78
CA TYR A 585 4.28 -3.20 -22.74
C TYR A 585 2.83 -3.19 -23.22
N ARG A 586 1.97 -4.02 -22.62
CA ARG A 586 0.53 -4.03 -22.90
C ARG A 586 -0.20 -3.00 -22.05
N SER A 587 -1.20 -2.32 -22.62
CA SER A 587 -2.03 -1.31 -21.93
C SER A 587 -3.34 -1.85 -21.36
N ASP A 588 -3.62 -3.14 -21.57
CA ASP A 588 -4.87 -3.81 -21.22
C ASP A 588 -4.70 -4.95 -20.19
N ILE A 589 -3.58 -5.00 -19.46
CA ILE A 589 -3.37 -6.01 -18.41
C ILE A 589 -4.45 -5.85 -17.32
N GLY A 590 -5.22 -6.91 -17.12
CA GLY A 590 -6.33 -6.94 -16.16
C GLY A 590 -7.69 -6.51 -16.72
N LEU A 591 -7.75 -6.08 -17.98
CA LEU A 591 -8.99 -5.68 -18.63
C LEU A 591 -10.05 -6.79 -18.60
N LYS A 592 -9.66 -8.04 -18.89
CA LYS A 592 -10.57 -9.21 -18.83
C LYS A 592 -11.18 -9.40 -17.44
N GLY A 593 -10.35 -9.29 -16.39
CA GLY A 593 -10.79 -9.39 -15.01
C GLY A 593 -11.80 -8.31 -14.64
N LEU A 594 -11.54 -7.06 -15.02
CA LEU A 594 -12.45 -5.94 -14.76
C LEU A 594 -13.76 -6.06 -15.57
N LEU A 595 -13.71 -6.54 -16.82
CA LEU A 595 -14.91 -6.74 -17.65
C LEU A 595 -15.86 -7.79 -17.06
N TYR A 596 -15.32 -8.78 -16.34
CA TYR A 596 -16.14 -9.81 -15.69
C TYR A 596 -17.15 -9.18 -14.71
N THR A 597 -16.73 -8.17 -13.95
CA THR A 597 -17.56 -7.47 -12.95
C THR A 597 -18.15 -6.15 -13.44
N ALA A 598 -17.77 -5.68 -14.64
CA ALA A 598 -18.24 -4.40 -15.18
C ALA A 598 -19.74 -4.38 -15.50
N LYS A 599 -20.35 -3.19 -15.30
CA LYS A 599 -21.76 -2.91 -15.63
C LYS A 599 -21.92 -2.68 -17.13
N PRO A 600 -23.09 -3.03 -17.72
CA PRO A 600 -23.40 -2.70 -19.10
C PRO A 600 -23.30 -1.19 -19.38
N VAL A 601 -22.88 -0.81 -20.59
CA VAL A 601 -22.75 0.59 -21.04
C VAL A 601 -23.83 0.92 -22.07
N LYS A 602 -24.54 2.05 -21.90
CA LYS A 602 -25.48 2.59 -22.88
C LYS A 602 -24.76 3.50 -23.88
N ILE A 603 -24.80 3.15 -25.17
CA ILE A 603 -24.06 3.82 -26.24
C ILE A 603 -25.00 4.61 -27.14
N ALA A 604 -24.59 5.81 -27.53
CA ALA A 604 -25.13 6.52 -28.69
C ALA A 604 -24.11 6.64 -29.82
N VAL A 605 -24.60 6.60 -31.05
CA VAL A 605 -23.76 6.77 -32.25
C VAL A 605 -24.17 8.02 -33.00
N LEU A 606 -23.22 8.93 -33.25
CA LEU A 606 -23.39 10.04 -34.18
C LEU A 606 -22.69 9.69 -35.49
N GLY A 607 -23.41 9.74 -36.62
CA GLY A 607 -22.82 9.37 -37.92
C GLY A 607 -23.48 10.05 -39.11
N SER A 608 -22.69 10.31 -40.16
CA SER A 608 -23.14 10.99 -41.39
C SER A 608 -22.90 10.17 -42.67
N THR A 609 -22.40 8.93 -42.54
CA THR A 609 -21.94 8.09 -43.66
C THR A 609 -22.57 6.68 -43.60
N ARG A 610 -21.87 5.65 -44.13
CA ARG A 610 -22.33 4.26 -44.20
C ARG A 610 -22.38 3.56 -42.84
N GLY A 611 -21.60 4.03 -41.87
CA GLY A 611 -21.53 3.41 -40.54
C GLY A 611 -20.95 1.99 -40.55
N SER A 612 -19.97 1.70 -41.42
CA SER A 612 -19.34 0.37 -41.52
C SER A 612 -18.78 -0.12 -40.18
N SER A 613 -18.20 0.81 -39.41
CA SER A 613 -17.55 0.52 -38.13
C SER A 613 -18.56 0.27 -36.98
N MET A 614 -19.87 0.44 -37.23
CA MET A 614 -20.95 0.10 -36.29
C MET A 614 -21.29 -1.40 -36.31
N GLN A 615 -21.11 -2.09 -37.44
CA GLN A 615 -21.48 -3.52 -37.55
C GLN A 615 -20.71 -4.42 -36.59
N PRO A 616 -19.37 -4.30 -36.46
CA PRO A 616 -18.62 -5.10 -35.50
C PRO A 616 -19.06 -4.91 -34.05
N LEU A 617 -19.59 -3.72 -33.70
CA LEU A 617 -20.12 -3.45 -32.36
C LEU A 617 -21.44 -4.20 -32.14
N ILE A 618 -22.35 -4.16 -33.12
CA ILE A 618 -23.62 -4.90 -33.07
C ILE A 618 -23.35 -6.40 -32.94
N ASP A 619 -22.44 -6.93 -33.77
CA ASP A 619 -22.09 -8.35 -33.77
C ASP A 619 -21.52 -8.77 -32.41
N ALA A 620 -20.63 -7.95 -31.82
CA ALA A 620 -20.04 -8.22 -30.51
C ALA A 620 -21.06 -8.16 -29.35
N ILE A 621 -22.03 -7.24 -29.41
CA ILE A 621 -23.13 -7.15 -28.43
C ILE A 621 -24.02 -8.39 -28.54
N GLN A 622 -24.42 -8.78 -29.76
CA GLN A 622 -25.26 -9.95 -29.98
C GLN A 622 -24.58 -11.26 -29.58
N ALA A 623 -23.26 -11.35 -29.79
CA ALA A 623 -22.45 -12.49 -29.36
C ALA A 623 -22.14 -12.49 -27.85
N GLY A 624 -22.57 -11.49 -27.08
CA GLY A 624 -22.27 -11.36 -25.65
C GLY A 624 -20.80 -11.02 -25.32
N GLN A 625 -20.00 -10.68 -26.34
CA GLN A 625 -18.59 -10.31 -26.20
C GLN A 625 -18.41 -8.86 -25.72
N LEU A 626 -19.44 -8.04 -25.87
CA LEU A 626 -19.50 -6.68 -25.37
C LEU A 626 -20.76 -6.49 -24.51
N LYS A 627 -20.58 -6.19 -23.23
CA LYS A 627 -21.68 -5.85 -22.32
C LYS A 627 -22.10 -4.39 -22.58
N ALA A 628 -22.80 -4.14 -23.67
CA ALA A 628 -23.29 -2.81 -24.01
C ALA A 628 -24.60 -2.88 -24.80
N SER A 629 -25.30 -1.76 -24.89
CA SER A 629 -26.45 -1.55 -25.76
C SER A 629 -26.26 -0.28 -26.57
N ILE A 630 -26.76 -0.27 -27.81
CA ILE A 630 -26.84 0.96 -28.61
C ILE A 630 -28.27 1.47 -28.48
N GLU A 631 -28.46 2.56 -27.75
CA GLU A 631 -29.78 3.12 -27.48
C GLU A 631 -30.28 3.94 -28.69
N VAL A 632 -29.41 4.80 -29.23
CA VAL A 632 -29.80 5.73 -30.30
C VAL A 632 -28.69 5.99 -31.31
N VAL A 633 -29.08 6.09 -32.58
CA VAL A 633 -28.24 6.52 -33.71
C VAL A 633 -28.79 7.85 -34.25
N ILE A 634 -27.98 8.91 -34.15
CA ILE A 634 -28.37 10.25 -34.58
C ILE A 634 -27.56 10.64 -35.83
N SER A 635 -28.26 11.12 -36.86
CA SER A 635 -27.62 11.68 -38.06
C SER A 635 -28.11 13.08 -38.37
N ASN A 636 -27.19 13.92 -38.83
CA ASN A 636 -27.50 15.23 -39.41
C ASN A 636 -27.92 15.15 -40.89
N LYS A 637 -27.96 13.95 -41.49
CA LYS A 637 -28.37 13.72 -42.87
C LYS A 637 -29.48 12.67 -42.91
N ALA A 638 -30.65 13.04 -43.42
CA ALA A 638 -31.79 12.13 -43.54
C ALA A 638 -31.48 10.91 -44.44
N SER A 639 -30.60 11.07 -45.43
CA SER A 639 -30.18 10.03 -46.38
C SER A 639 -28.96 9.21 -45.92
N ALA A 640 -28.52 9.34 -44.66
CA ALA A 640 -27.38 8.57 -44.18
C ALA A 640 -27.74 7.09 -44.00
N VAL A 641 -27.00 6.21 -44.70
CA VAL A 641 -27.20 4.75 -44.65
C VAL A 641 -27.04 4.17 -43.24
N ILE A 642 -26.30 4.84 -42.34
CA ILE A 642 -26.20 4.43 -40.93
C ILE A 642 -27.57 4.41 -40.21
N LEU A 643 -28.51 5.28 -40.59
CA LEU A 643 -29.88 5.28 -40.04
C LEU A 643 -30.68 4.05 -40.49
N GLU A 644 -30.52 3.63 -41.75
CA GLU A 644 -31.15 2.42 -42.28
C GLU A 644 -30.58 1.17 -41.59
N ARG A 645 -29.26 1.15 -41.38
CA ARG A 645 -28.58 0.09 -40.63
C ARG A 645 -29.13 -0.02 -39.21
N ALA A 646 -29.28 1.10 -38.49
CA ALA A 646 -29.84 1.13 -37.14
C ALA A 646 -31.27 0.54 -37.10
N LYS A 647 -32.14 0.98 -38.02
CA LYS A 647 -33.53 0.48 -38.14
C LYS A 647 -33.58 -1.03 -38.39
N SER A 648 -32.68 -1.56 -39.23
CA SER A 648 -32.61 -3.00 -39.51
C SER A 648 -32.27 -3.86 -38.29
N GLN A 649 -31.71 -3.26 -37.25
CA GLN A 649 -31.31 -3.93 -36.00
C GLN A 649 -32.23 -3.54 -34.82
N ASN A 650 -33.38 -2.91 -35.08
CA ASN A 650 -34.31 -2.40 -34.06
C ASN A 650 -33.68 -1.38 -33.08
N ILE A 651 -32.71 -0.59 -33.55
CA ILE A 651 -32.11 0.50 -32.79
C ILE A 651 -32.82 1.82 -33.14
N GLU A 652 -33.04 2.70 -32.17
CA GLU A 652 -33.66 4.00 -32.43
C GLU A 652 -32.81 4.85 -33.38
N ALA A 653 -33.42 5.38 -34.44
CA ALA A 653 -32.72 6.10 -35.50
C ALA A 653 -33.35 7.48 -35.72
N ILE A 654 -32.65 8.52 -35.29
CA ILE A 654 -33.15 9.91 -35.28
C ILE A 654 -32.39 10.75 -36.31
N HIS A 655 -33.15 11.44 -37.15
CA HIS A 655 -32.62 12.48 -38.01
C HIS A 655 -32.89 13.85 -37.39
N LEU A 656 -31.84 14.64 -37.17
CA LEU A 656 -31.93 16.04 -36.75
C LEU A 656 -31.42 16.94 -37.88
N SER A 657 -32.26 17.88 -38.32
CA SER A 657 -31.87 18.84 -39.36
C SER A 657 -31.00 19.95 -38.76
N CYS A 658 -29.85 20.20 -39.39
CA CYS A 658 -28.98 21.33 -39.08
C CYS A 658 -29.35 22.62 -39.84
N ALA A 659 -30.38 22.59 -40.70
CA ALA A 659 -30.77 23.75 -41.49
C ALA A 659 -31.30 24.88 -40.59
N GLY A 660 -30.73 26.08 -40.74
CA GLY A 660 -31.15 27.27 -39.99
C GLY A 660 -30.72 27.32 -38.51
N LYS A 661 -29.85 26.42 -38.06
CA LYS A 661 -29.38 26.36 -36.66
C LYS A 661 -27.90 26.73 -36.57
N SER A 662 -27.50 27.39 -35.50
CA SER A 662 -26.08 27.54 -35.16
C SER A 662 -25.47 26.17 -34.80
N ARG A 663 -24.14 26.08 -34.74
CA ARG A 663 -23.45 24.86 -34.29
C ARG A 663 -23.87 24.47 -32.87
N GLU A 664 -23.98 25.45 -31.98
CA GLU A 664 -24.35 25.24 -30.57
C GLU A 664 -25.81 24.82 -30.43
N ASP A 665 -26.74 25.47 -31.14
CA ASP A 665 -28.17 25.12 -31.05
C ASP A 665 -28.45 23.69 -31.54
N PHE A 666 -27.74 23.25 -32.58
CA PHE A 666 -27.82 21.89 -33.07
C PHE A 666 -27.25 20.89 -32.06
N ASP A 667 -26.07 21.17 -31.51
CA ASP A 667 -25.43 20.29 -30.52
C ASP A 667 -26.21 20.20 -29.19
N ASP A 668 -26.92 21.27 -28.81
CA ASP A 668 -27.84 21.29 -27.66
C ASP A 668 -29.07 20.40 -27.89
N GLU A 669 -29.58 20.32 -29.13
CA GLU A 669 -30.66 19.42 -29.51
C GLU A 669 -30.20 17.96 -29.50
N VAL A 670 -29.02 17.67 -30.07
CA VAL A 670 -28.38 16.36 -29.97
C VAL A 670 -28.22 15.97 -28.49
N SER A 671 -27.70 16.87 -27.66
CA SER A 671 -27.54 16.66 -26.22
C SER A 671 -28.83 16.37 -25.47
N ARG A 672 -29.97 16.94 -25.90
CA ARG A 672 -31.28 16.64 -25.28
C ARG A 672 -31.71 15.21 -25.52
N VAL A 673 -31.53 14.71 -26.75
CA VAL A 673 -31.80 13.31 -27.10
C VAL A 673 -30.89 12.38 -26.29
N LEU A 674 -29.57 12.65 -26.29
CA LEU A 674 -28.60 11.83 -25.57
C LEU A 674 -28.88 11.74 -24.05
N LYS A 675 -29.37 12.82 -23.44
CA LYS A 675 -29.76 12.83 -22.01
C LYS A 675 -31.06 12.08 -21.75
N ALA A 676 -32.02 12.12 -22.68
CA ALA A 676 -33.28 11.40 -22.55
C ALA A 676 -33.07 9.89 -22.56
N GLU A 677 -32.13 9.42 -23.39
CA GLU A 677 -31.74 8.00 -23.48
C GLU A 677 -30.74 7.55 -22.41
N GLU A 678 -30.38 8.43 -21.45
CA GLU A 678 -29.42 8.15 -20.37
C GLU A 678 -28.08 7.60 -20.88
N VAL A 679 -27.55 8.16 -21.97
CA VAL A 679 -26.35 7.66 -22.64
C VAL A 679 -25.10 7.81 -21.76
N ASP A 680 -24.31 6.75 -21.68
CA ASP A 680 -23.02 6.72 -20.97
C ASP A 680 -21.86 7.13 -21.88
N LEU A 681 -21.87 6.68 -23.15
CA LEU A 681 -20.78 6.85 -24.12
C LEU A 681 -21.29 7.21 -25.52
N ILE A 682 -20.61 8.16 -26.17
CA ILE A 682 -20.95 8.65 -27.52
C ILE A 682 -19.83 8.27 -28.49
N LEU A 683 -20.19 7.63 -29.61
CA LEU A 683 -19.26 7.26 -30.67
C LEU A 683 -19.49 8.11 -31.91
N LEU A 684 -18.42 8.71 -32.44
CA LEU A 684 -18.43 9.38 -33.74
C LEU A 684 -18.01 8.38 -34.82
N ILE A 685 -18.98 7.88 -35.60
CA ILE A 685 -18.74 6.91 -36.67
C ILE A 685 -18.99 7.60 -38.01
N GLY A 686 -17.91 8.11 -38.61
CA GLY A 686 -17.98 8.86 -39.86
C GLY A 686 -18.91 10.07 -39.75
N TYR A 687 -18.80 10.81 -38.64
CA TYR A 687 -19.58 12.01 -38.37
C TYR A 687 -18.89 13.22 -39.03
N MET A 688 -19.56 13.85 -39.99
CA MET A 688 -18.95 14.86 -40.87
C MET A 688 -19.16 16.29 -40.36
N ARG A 689 -19.16 16.48 -39.03
CA ARG A 689 -19.32 17.79 -38.37
C ARG A 689 -18.38 17.91 -37.18
N ILE A 690 -17.81 19.10 -37.02
CA ILE A 690 -17.03 19.48 -35.84
C ILE A 690 -18.00 19.87 -34.73
N LEU A 691 -17.85 19.25 -33.55
CA LEU A 691 -18.65 19.53 -32.36
C LEU A 691 -18.25 20.89 -31.73
N SER A 692 -19.19 21.58 -31.09
CA SER A 692 -18.94 22.82 -30.36
C SER A 692 -18.15 22.59 -29.07
N GLY A 693 -17.37 23.60 -28.63
CA GLY A 693 -16.68 23.56 -27.33
C GLY A 693 -17.64 23.34 -26.16
N LYS A 694 -18.88 23.86 -26.24
CA LYS A 694 -19.95 23.59 -25.26
C LYS A 694 -20.31 22.10 -25.19
N PHE A 695 -20.47 21.43 -26.33
CA PHE A 695 -20.75 20.00 -26.39
C PHE A 695 -19.58 19.19 -25.82
N CYS A 696 -18.35 19.49 -26.26
CA CYS A 696 -17.14 18.81 -25.78
C CYS A 696 -16.98 18.93 -24.26
N LYS A 697 -17.27 20.10 -23.68
CA LYS A 697 -17.24 20.31 -22.23
C LYS A 697 -18.36 19.55 -21.50
N GLN A 698 -19.56 19.50 -22.06
CA GLN A 698 -20.69 18.80 -21.44
C GLN A 698 -20.47 17.28 -21.40
N TRP A 699 -19.89 16.72 -22.46
CA TRP A 699 -19.65 15.30 -22.64
C TRP A 699 -18.17 14.92 -22.48
N GLU A 700 -17.42 15.71 -21.71
CA GLU A 700 -16.00 15.51 -21.47
C GLU A 700 -15.73 14.08 -20.97
N GLY A 701 -14.74 13.42 -21.59
CA GLY A 701 -14.40 12.03 -21.29
C GLY A 701 -15.44 10.99 -21.70
N ARG A 702 -16.47 11.35 -22.48
CA ARG A 702 -17.57 10.46 -22.91
C ARG A 702 -17.83 10.47 -24.42
N VAL A 703 -16.94 11.06 -25.22
CA VAL A 703 -17.05 11.10 -26.68
C VAL A 703 -15.80 10.50 -27.30
N LEU A 704 -15.95 9.42 -28.08
CA LEU A 704 -14.87 8.76 -28.80
C LEU A 704 -15.00 8.95 -30.31
N ASN A 705 -13.89 9.23 -30.97
CA ASN A 705 -13.79 9.27 -32.42
C ASN A 705 -12.71 8.30 -32.90
N VAL A 706 -12.88 7.75 -34.10
CA VAL A 706 -11.83 6.98 -34.78
C VAL A 706 -11.26 7.78 -35.94
N HIS A 707 -9.94 7.89 -35.97
CA HIS A 707 -9.18 8.55 -37.03
C HIS A 707 -8.41 7.51 -37.86
N PRO A 708 -8.45 7.58 -39.22
CA PRO A 708 -7.82 6.59 -40.11
C PRO A 708 -6.29 6.76 -40.29
N SER A 709 -5.59 7.18 -39.23
CA SER A 709 -4.12 7.16 -39.13
C SER A 709 -3.65 6.94 -37.68
N LEU A 710 -2.33 6.84 -37.49
CA LEU A 710 -1.69 6.78 -36.17
C LEU A 710 -1.40 8.21 -35.67
N LEU A 711 -2.30 8.81 -34.90
CA LEU A 711 -2.11 10.14 -34.33
C LEU A 711 -0.85 10.20 -33.42
N PRO A 712 -0.15 11.35 -33.36
CA PRO A 712 -0.49 12.65 -33.98
C PRO A 712 -0.15 12.74 -35.48
N ASP A 713 0.45 11.72 -36.08
CA ASP A 713 0.79 11.74 -37.51
C ASP A 713 -0.47 11.79 -38.38
N PHE A 714 -0.48 12.71 -39.34
CA PHE A 714 -1.56 12.92 -40.31
C PHE A 714 -2.93 13.29 -39.70
N ALA A 715 -2.92 14.00 -38.55
CA ALA A 715 -4.12 14.61 -37.97
C ALA A 715 -4.86 15.52 -38.99
N GLY A 716 -6.20 15.53 -38.95
CA GLY A 716 -7.05 16.32 -39.85
C GLY A 716 -7.18 15.79 -41.29
N GLY A 717 -6.42 14.75 -41.67
CA GLY A 717 -6.56 14.06 -42.96
C GLY A 717 -7.72 13.08 -42.94
N MET A 718 -8.52 13.02 -44.02
CA MET A 718 -9.63 12.05 -44.14
C MET A 718 -9.59 11.27 -45.44
N ASP A 719 -10.20 10.08 -45.41
CA ASP A 719 -10.44 9.24 -46.59
C ASP A 719 -9.14 8.93 -47.37
N LEU A 720 -9.19 8.79 -48.70
CA LEU A 720 -8.03 8.44 -49.53
C LEU A 720 -6.83 9.39 -49.37
N ALA A 721 -7.06 10.65 -49.01
CA ALA A 721 -5.99 11.64 -48.87
C ALA A 721 -5.03 11.31 -47.71
N VAL A 722 -5.55 10.81 -46.58
CA VAL A 722 -4.69 10.45 -45.44
C VAL A 722 -3.82 9.24 -45.76
N HIS A 723 -4.37 8.26 -46.48
CA HIS A 723 -3.64 7.06 -46.87
C HIS A 723 -2.59 7.36 -47.94
N GLN A 724 -2.86 8.28 -48.87
CA GLN A 724 -1.87 8.75 -49.82
C GLN A 724 -0.70 9.47 -49.10
N ALA A 725 -0.99 10.32 -48.11
CA ALA A 725 0.06 10.99 -47.34
C ALA A 725 0.97 10.02 -46.57
N VAL A 726 0.42 8.92 -46.05
CA VAL A 726 1.20 7.85 -45.40
C VAL A 726 2.17 7.18 -46.39
N LEU A 727 1.69 6.88 -47.61
CA LEU A 727 2.50 6.28 -48.67
C LEU A 727 3.60 7.24 -49.14
N ASP A 728 3.26 8.51 -49.37
CA ASP A 728 4.22 9.54 -49.80
C ASP A 728 5.31 9.76 -48.75
N ALA A 729 4.98 9.61 -47.46
CA ALA A 729 5.92 9.68 -46.35
C ALA A 729 6.77 8.41 -46.14
N HIS A 730 6.56 7.37 -46.96
CA HIS A 730 7.29 6.09 -46.90
C HIS A 730 7.28 5.45 -45.49
N LYS A 731 6.17 5.59 -44.77
CA LYS A 731 6.02 5.01 -43.43
C LYS A 731 5.93 3.47 -43.56
N PRO A 732 6.68 2.70 -42.75
CA PRO A 732 6.63 1.23 -42.81
C PRO A 732 5.32 0.66 -42.22
N GLU A 733 4.56 1.48 -41.50
CA GLU A 733 3.32 1.11 -40.84
C GLU A 733 2.30 2.26 -40.90
N SER A 734 1.02 1.89 -40.84
CA SER A 734 -0.14 2.76 -40.73
C SER A 734 -1.12 2.17 -39.72
N GLY A 735 -2.32 2.72 -39.59
CA GLY A 735 -3.31 2.21 -38.65
C GLY A 735 -4.48 3.13 -38.43
N CYS A 736 -5.24 2.88 -37.36
CA CYS A 736 -6.30 3.77 -36.90
C CYS A 736 -6.12 4.12 -35.42
N THR A 737 -6.57 5.31 -35.03
CA THR A 737 -6.53 5.80 -33.65
C THR A 737 -7.93 6.08 -33.14
N VAL A 738 -8.31 5.48 -32.01
CA VAL A 738 -9.48 5.92 -31.24
C VAL A 738 -9.00 6.88 -30.16
N HIS A 739 -9.62 8.06 -30.08
CA HIS A 739 -9.26 9.10 -29.13
C HIS A 739 -10.51 9.78 -28.55
N PHE A 740 -10.36 10.37 -27.37
CA PHE A 740 -11.39 11.26 -26.81
C PHE A 740 -11.51 12.52 -27.66
N VAL A 741 -12.73 13.00 -27.87
CA VAL A 741 -12.97 14.21 -28.64
C VAL A 741 -12.80 15.44 -27.75
N THR A 742 -11.97 16.38 -28.20
CA THR A 742 -11.81 17.71 -27.60
C THR A 742 -12.27 18.78 -28.60
N GLU A 743 -12.23 20.05 -28.21
CA GLU A 743 -12.55 21.16 -29.12
C GLU A 743 -11.56 21.25 -30.30
N GLN A 744 -10.32 20.80 -30.10
CA GLN A 744 -9.31 20.71 -31.15
C GLN A 744 -9.47 19.40 -31.92
N VAL A 745 -9.62 19.50 -33.24
CA VAL A 745 -9.80 18.35 -34.14
C VAL A 745 -8.60 17.40 -34.04
N ASP A 746 -8.87 16.13 -33.81
CA ASP A 746 -7.89 15.01 -33.72
C ASP A 746 -6.74 15.22 -32.71
N ALA A 747 -6.94 16.07 -31.69
CA ALA A 747 -5.91 16.42 -30.70
C ALA A 747 -6.21 15.92 -29.29
N GLY A 748 -7.27 15.12 -29.11
CA GLY A 748 -7.64 14.61 -27.80
C GLY A 748 -6.82 13.40 -27.35
N PRO A 749 -6.92 13.03 -26.06
CA PRO A 749 -6.17 11.90 -25.51
C PRO A 749 -6.46 10.60 -26.27
N ILE A 750 -5.40 9.94 -26.71
CA ILE A 750 -5.45 8.66 -27.42
C ILE A 750 -5.89 7.55 -26.45
N VAL A 751 -6.85 6.75 -26.90
CA VAL A 751 -7.39 5.61 -26.14
C VAL A 751 -6.86 4.29 -26.67
N VAL A 752 -6.94 4.07 -27.98
CA VAL A 752 -6.45 2.85 -28.65
C VAL A 752 -5.78 3.20 -29.97
N GLN A 753 -4.69 2.52 -30.30
CA GLN A 753 -4.09 2.54 -31.65
C GLN A 753 -3.86 1.13 -32.15
N LEU A 754 -4.46 0.79 -33.29
CA LEU A 754 -4.20 -0.47 -33.99
C LEU A 754 -3.36 -0.20 -35.22
N ARG A 755 -2.34 -1.04 -35.46
CA ARG A 755 -1.35 -0.86 -36.53
C ARG A 755 -1.52 -1.93 -37.62
N CYS A 756 -1.13 -1.59 -38.84
CA CYS A 756 -0.98 -2.53 -39.95
C CYS A 756 0.27 -2.17 -40.78
N PRO A 757 0.90 -3.17 -41.42
CA PRO A 757 2.06 -2.93 -42.28
C PRO A 757 1.66 -2.16 -43.53
N VAL A 758 2.60 -1.38 -44.06
CA VAL A 758 2.54 -0.78 -45.40
C VAL A 758 3.48 -1.59 -46.30
N TYR A 759 2.94 -2.20 -47.36
CA TYR A 759 3.71 -3.05 -48.25
C TYR A 759 4.25 -2.25 -49.45
N PRO A 760 5.43 -2.64 -49.99
CA PRO A 760 5.92 -2.09 -51.25
C PRO A 760 4.89 -2.30 -52.37
N GLY A 761 4.40 -1.20 -52.97
CA GLY A 761 3.42 -1.22 -54.05
C GLY A 761 1.94 -1.06 -53.63
N ASP A 762 1.66 -0.84 -52.33
CA ASP A 762 0.31 -0.51 -51.87
C ASP A 762 -0.24 0.75 -52.57
N SER A 763 -1.52 0.71 -52.96
CA SER A 763 -2.27 1.92 -53.35
C SER A 763 -3.01 2.50 -52.14
N SER A 764 -3.40 3.77 -52.20
CA SER A 764 -4.17 4.42 -51.13
C SER A 764 -5.50 3.69 -50.83
N GLN A 765 -6.08 3.01 -51.83
CA GLN A 765 -7.28 2.18 -51.63
C GLN A 765 -6.98 0.86 -50.89
N LEU A 766 -5.91 0.15 -51.26
CA LEU A 766 -5.52 -1.09 -50.57
C LEU A 766 -5.15 -0.82 -49.10
N LEU A 767 -4.44 0.28 -48.86
CA LEU A 767 -4.10 0.71 -47.51
C LEU A 767 -5.35 1.12 -46.73
N LYS A 768 -6.27 1.85 -47.36
CA LYS A 768 -7.57 2.22 -46.78
C LYS A 768 -8.36 0.99 -46.35
N ASP A 769 -8.52 0.00 -47.21
CA ASP A 769 -9.29 -1.21 -46.91
C ASP A 769 -8.69 -1.97 -45.70
N ARG A 770 -7.36 -1.98 -45.60
CA ARG A 770 -6.63 -2.58 -44.48
C ARG A 770 -6.83 -1.81 -43.17
N VAL A 771 -6.76 -0.48 -43.20
CA VAL A 771 -7.00 0.38 -42.02
C VAL A 771 -8.46 0.32 -41.59
N GLN A 772 -9.41 0.35 -42.53
CA GLN A 772 -10.84 0.34 -42.24
C GLN A 772 -11.29 -0.96 -41.54
N ALA A 773 -10.63 -2.09 -41.83
CA ALA A 773 -10.86 -3.35 -41.12
C ALA A 773 -10.43 -3.32 -39.63
N LEU A 774 -9.61 -2.34 -39.22
CA LEU A 774 -9.17 -2.16 -37.83
C LEU A 774 -10.11 -1.26 -37.02
N GLU A 775 -10.79 -0.29 -37.64
CA GLU A 775 -11.56 0.73 -36.92
C GLU A 775 -12.62 0.15 -35.98
N GLY A 776 -13.40 -0.84 -36.45
CA GLY A 776 -14.41 -1.49 -35.62
C GLY A 776 -13.82 -2.24 -34.43
N LYS A 777 -12.65 -2.88 -34.63
CA LYS A 777 -11.91 -3.56 -33.56
C LYS A 777 -11.36 -2.55 -32.54
N ALA A 778 -10.85 -1.42 -33.03
CA ALA A 778 -10.35 -0.35 -32.18
C ALA A 778 -11.46 0.25 -31.32
N PHE A 779 -12.66 0.47 -31.87
CA PHE A 779 -13.82 0.89 -31.08
C PHE A 779 -14.21 -0.14 -30.04
N LEU A 780 -14.30 -1.42 -30.41
CA LEU A 780 -14.63 -2.50 -29.48
C LEU A 780 -13.67 -2.49 -28.27
N HIS A 781 -12.38 -2.37 -28.53
CA HIS A 781 -11.37 -2.26 -27.48
C HIS A 781 -11.54 -0.99 -26.63
N ALA A 782 -11.74 0.16 -27.26
CA ALA A 782 -11.89 1.43 -26.55
C ALA A 782 -13.14 1.46 -25.64
N ILE A 783 -14.24 0.83 -26.08
CA ILE A 783 -15.46 0.69 -25.26
C ILE A 783 -15.19 -0.21 -24.05
N LYS A 784 -14.47 -1.33 -24.22
CA LYS A 784 -14.08 -2.19 -23.11
C LYS A 784 -13.25 -1.43 -22.06
N LEU A 785 -12.26 -0.65 -22.50
CA LEU A 785 -11.45 0.18 -21.59
C LEU A 785 -12.28 1.27 -20.90
N PHE A 786 -13.28 1.83 -21.58
CA PHE A 786 -14.19 2.82 -20.99
C PHE A 786 -15.08 2.17 -19.92
N GLN A 787 -15.65 1.01 -20.24
CA GLN A 787 -16.53 0.23 -19.38
C GLN A 787 -15.89 -0.16 -18.05
N THR A 788 -14.58 -0.40 -18.04
CA THR A 788 -13.82 -0.78 -16.84
C THR A 788 -13.18 0.42 -16.11
N GLY A 789 -13.35 1.64 -16.61
CA GLY A 789 -12.72 2.83 -16.03
C GLY A 789 -11.22 2.97 -16.32
N MET A 790 -10.60 2.02 -17.04
CA MET A 790 -9.18 2.08 -17.43
C MET A 790 -8.86 3.32 -18.30
N CYS A 791 -9.83 3.80 -19.09
CA CYS A 791 -9.68 5.05 -19.84
C CYS A 791 -9.49 6.30 -18.97
N ARG A 792 -9.88 6.30 -17.67
CA ARG A 792 -9.70 7.46 -16.77
C ARG A 792 -8.23 7.86 -16.65
N HIS A 793 -7.33 6.91 -16.82
CA HIS A 793 -5.89 7.11 -16.65
C HIS A 793 -5.30 7.84 -17.86
N MET A 794 -5.97 7.73 -19.02
CA MET A 794 -5.63 8.40 -20.28
C MET A 794 -6.22 9.81 -20.35
N LEU A 795 -7.38 10.04 -19.72
CA LEU A 795 -7.96 11.37 -19.51
C LEU A 795 -7.12 12.23 -18.53
N LYS A 796 -6.29 11.60 -17.69
CA LYS A 796 -5.33 12.28 -16.80
C LYS A 796 -4.07 12.77 -17.51
N VAL A 797 -4.19 13.39 -18.70
CA VAL A 797 -3.12 14.21 -19.27
C VAL A 797 -3.43 15.68 -18.98
N LYS A 798 -2.71 16.23 -17.99
CA LYS A 798 -2.70 17.62 -17.50
C LYS A 798 -4.08 18.23 -17.14
N GLU A 799 -4.71 17.71 -16.08
CA GLU A 799 -5.23 18.67 -15.10
C GLU A 799 -4.02 19.24 -14.36
N MET A 800 -3.88 20.57 -14.37
CA MET A 800 -2.98 21.22 -13.43
C MET A 800 -3.56 20.97 -12.03
N THR A 801 -3.01 19.98 -11.31
CA THR A 801 -3.16 19.90 -9.86
C THR A 801 -2.40 21.08 -9.30
N THR A 802 -3.09 22.21 -9.13
CA THR A 802 -2.51 23.36 -8.43
C THR A 802 -2.40 23.01 -6.95
N TYR A 803 -1.43 23.63 -6.27
CA TYR A 803 -1.29 23.52 -4.82
C TYR A 803 -2.63 23.79 -4.10
N ALA A 804 -3.42 24.75 -4.61
CA ALA A 804 -4.76 25.06 -4.13
C ALA A 804 -5.76 23.89 -4.24
N LYS A 805 -5.72 23.09 -5.31
CA LYS A 805 -6.57 21.89 -5.45
C LYS A 805 -6.11 20.73 -4.57
N ALA A 806 -4.85 20.72 -4.13
CA ALA A 806 -4.34 19.81 -3.09
C ALA A 806 -4.69 20.28 -1.68
N GLY A 807 -5.46 21.38 -1.56
CA GLY A 807 -5.87 21.97 -0.29
C GLY A 807 -4.82 22.90 0.33
N VAL A 808 -3.88 23.43 -0.47
CA VAL A 808 -2.86 24.37 -0.01
C VAL A 808 -3.04 25.79 -0.58
N ASP A 809 -3.32 26.76 0.28
CA ASP A 809 -3.58 28.16 -0.08
C ASP A 809 -2.30 29.02 0.00
N ILE A 810 -1.65 29.20 -1.15
CA ILE A 810 -0.46 30.06 -1.31
C ILE A 810 -0.76 31.53 -0.99
N GLU A 811 -1.99 32.00 -1.25
CA GLU A 811 -2.38 33.39 -0.97
C GLU A 811 -2.51 33.62 0.54
N ALA A 812 -3.07 32.66 1.27
CA ALA A 812 -3.11 32.66 2.73
C ALA A 812 -1.69 32.66 3.33
N GLY A 813 -0.78 31.84 2.80
CA GLY A 813 0.63 31.83 3.20
C GLY A 813 1.32 33.19 3.04
N ASN A 814 1.16 33.83 1.88
CA ASN A 814 1.72 35.17 1.63
C ASN A 814 1.13 36.24 2.58
N LYS A 815 -0.18 36.17 2.86
CA LYS A 815 -0.84 37.08 3.82
C LYS A 815 -0.30 36.91 5.24
N LEU A 816 -0.02 35.67 5.66
CA LEU A 816 0.59 35.38 6.95
C LEU A 816 1.98 36.02 7.04
N VAL A 817 2.84 35.81 6.03
CA VAL A 817 4.20 36.38 5.98
C VAL A 817 4.18 37.91 6.16
N GLU A 818 3.29 38.62 5.44
CA GLU A 818 3.16 40.08 5.59
C GLU A 818 2.74 40.50 6.99
N LYS A 819 1.86 39.74 7.66
CA LYS A 819 1.43 40.03 9.03
C LYS A 819 2.51 39.80 10.09
N ILE A 820 3.36 38.79 9.90
CA ILE A 820 4.35 38.41 10.91
C ILE A 820 5.70 39.14 10.76
N LYS A 821 5.97 39.77 9.60
CA LYS A 821 7.18 40.57 9.36
C LYS A 821 7.47 41.61 10.47
N PRO A 822 6.52 42.44 10.93
CA PRO A 822 6.77 43.38 12.03
C PRO A 822 7.09 42.68 13.36
N LEU A 823 6.50 41.51 13.60
CA LEU A 823 6.74 40.72 14.82
C LEU A 823 8.17 40.18 14.84
N CYS A 824 8.66 39.65 13.72
CA CYS A 824 10.05 39.16 13.62
C CYS A 824 11.06 40.30 13.76
N LYS A 825 10.81 41.44 13.09
CA LYS A 825 11.67 42.64 13.22
C LYS A 825 11.76 43.18 14.65
N SER A 826 10.76 42.94 15.49
CA SER A 826 10.82 43.35 16.90
C SER A 826 11.76 42.48 17.76
N THR A 827 12.34 41.42 17.19
CA THR A 827 13.28 40.50 17.86
C THR A 827 14.74 40.68 17.41
N ILE A 828 15.04 41.76 16.67
CA ILE A 828 16.40 42.07 16.20
C ILE A 828 17.37 42.17 17.38
N ARG A 829 18.57 41.59 17.20
CA ARG A 829 19.70 41.71 18.14
C ARG A 829 21.02 41.79 17.38
N ALA A 830 22.10 42.11 18.10
CA ALA A 830 23.44 42.06 17.53
C ALA A 830 23.72 40.68 16.94
N GLY A 831 24.18 40.66 15.68
CA GLY A 831 24.44 39.44 14.90
C GLY A 831 23.30 38.99 14.00
N CYS A 832 22.09 39.56 14.07
CA CYS A 832 20.99 39.19 13.18
C CYS A 832 19.94 40.30 12.97
N ASP A 833 19.65 40.61 11.71
CA ASP A 833 18.71 41.66 11.30
C ASP A 833 17.25 41.19 11.14
N ALA A 834 16.93 39.93 11.49
CA ALA A 834 15.59 39.32 11.48
C ALA A 834 14.75 39.63 10.23
N ASP A 835 15.28 39.33 9.04
CA ASP A 835 14.57 39.49 7.76
C ASP A 835 13.94 38.17 7.29
N LEU A 836 12.64 38.20 6.97
CA LEU A 836 11.89 37.02 6.52
C LEU A 836 11.88 36.94 4.99
N GLY A 837 12.16 35.76 4.43
CA GLY A 837 12.02 35.47 3.00
C GLY A 837 13.28 34.95 2.30
N GLY A 838 14.39 34.76 3.02
CA GLY A 838 15.54 34.00 2.53
C GLY A 838 15.35 32.48 2.70
N PHE A 839 16.15 31.67 1.99
CA PHE A 839 16.18 30.21 2.16
C PHE A 839 16.72 29.73 3.52
N GLY A 840 17.11 30.66 4.40
CA GLY A 840 17.59 30.39 5.75
C GLY A 840 17.95 31.68 6.49
N GLY A 841 17.93 31.63 7.82
CA GLY A 841 18.39 32.71 8.69
C GLY A 841 19.92 32.73 8.82
N LEU A 842 20.51 33.93 8.85
CA LEU A 842 21.95 34.12 9.05
C LEU A 842 22.20 34.74 10.42
N PHE A 843 23.25 34.29 11.10
CA PHE A 843 23.70 34.85 12.37
C PHE A 843 25.21 35.08 12.37
N ASP A 844 25.64 36.32 12.55
CA ASP A 844 27.05 36.70 12.68
C ASP A 844 27.49 36.66 14.14
N LEU A 845 28.21 35.58 14.49
CA LEU A 845 28.76 35.37 15.82
C LEU A 845 29.75 36.47 16.24
N LYS A 846 30.57 36.97 15.31
CA LYS A 846 31.56 37.99 15.59
C LYS A 846 30.89 39.33 15.89
N ALA A 847 29.87 39.69 15.11
CA ALA A 847 29.07 40.89 15.36
C ALA A 847 28.28 40.81 16.68
N ALA A 848 27.91 39.60 17.11
CA ALA A 848 27.28 39.33 18.41
C ALA A 848 28.26 39.28 19.60
N GLY A 849 29.57 39.44 19.38
CA GLY A 849 30.59 39.48 20.44
C GLY A 849 31.18 38.12 20.84
N PHE A 850 30.96 37.07 20.04
CA PHE A 850 31.56 35.76 20.24
C PHE A 850 32.89 35.62 19.49
N ASP A 851 33.77 34.77 20.02
CA ASP A 851 35.13 34.53 19.54
C ASP A 851 35.34 33.05 19.14
N SER A 852 36.59 32.70 18.78
CA SER A 852 36.95 31.34 18.36
C SER A 852 36.84 30.27 19.45
N ASP A 853 36.66 30.65 20.71
CA ASP A 853 36.45 29.72 21.84
C ASP A 853 34.97 29.47 22.13
N THR A 854 34.08 29.90 21.23
CA THR A 854 32.63 29.69 21.30
C THR A 854 32.21 28.40 20.62
N VAL A 855 31.26 27.69 21.22
CA VAL A 855 30.58 26.50 20.69
C VAL A 855 29.09 26.81 20.55
N LEU A 856 28.48 26.30 19.47
CA LEU A 856 27.04 26.39 19.26
C LEU A 856 26.33 25.21 19.92
N VAL A 857 25.20 25.50 20.55
CA VAL A 857 24.28 24.52 21.12
C VAL A 857 22.95 24.66 20.40
N ALA A 858 22.38 23.54 19.95
CA ALA A 858 21.08 23.51 19.31
C ALA A 858 20.11 22.65 20.12
N CYS A 859 18.87 23.09 20.23
CA CYS A 859 17.79 22.41 20.93
C CYS A 859 16.52 22.46 20.08
N THR A 860 15.71 21.40 20.15
CA THR A 860 14.39 21.35 19.53
C THR A 860 13.38 20.75 20.50
N ASP A 861 12.17 21.30 20.51
CA ASP A 861 11.04 20.78 21.29
C ASP A 861 9.71 21.26 20.69
N GLY A 862 8.61 20.69 21.16
CA GLY A 862 7.24 21.08 20.83
C GLY A 862 6.43 21.45 22.07
N VAL A 863 5.13 21.69 21.88
CA VAL A 863 4.19 22.00 22.99
C VAL A 863 3.19 20.87 23.29
N GLY A 864 3.24 19.78 22.51
CA GLY A 864 2.45 18.57 22.72
C GLY A 864 0.94 18.82 22.77
N THR A 865 0.23 18.04 23.58
CA THR A 865 -1.25 18.07 23.61
C THR A 865 -1.86 19.33 24.25
N LYS A 866 -1.05 20.28 24.75
CA LYS A 866 -1.54 21.60 25.21
C LYS A 866 -2.25 22.35 24.07
N LEU A 867 -1.85 22.09 22.82
CA LEU A 867 -2.49 22.59 21.58
C LEU A 867 -3.99 22.34 21.51
N ARG A 868 -4.48 21.23 22.09
CA ARG A 868 -5.91 20.90 22.10
C ARG A 868 -6.71 21.88 22.97
N ILE A 869 -6.17 22.25 24.14
CA ILE A 869 -6.78 23.25 25.02
C ILE A 869 -6.72 24.62 24.34
N ALA A 870 -5.59 24.97 23.72
CA ALA A 870 -5.43 26.22 22.99
C ALA A 870 -6.47 26.39 21.88
N THR A 871 -6.71 25.33 21.11
CA THR A 871 -7.68 25.30 20.00
C THR A 871 -9.12 25.42 20.51
N GLU A 872 -9.47 24.70 21.58
CA GLU A 872 -10.80 24.74 22.17
C GLU A 872 -11.11 26.11 22.83
N MET A 873 -10.12 26.70 23.49
CA MET A 873 -10.22 28.00 24.16
C MET A 873 -10.00 29.19 23.22
N LYS A 874 -9.51 28.96 21.99
CA LYS A 874 -9.06 29.99 21.03
C LYS A 874 -7.98 30.91 21.61
N LEU A 875 -7.09 30.36 22.43
CA LEU A 875 -5.96 31.04 23.09
C LEU A 875 -4.65 30.56 22.46
N HIS A 876 -4.25 31.17 21.34
CA HIS A 876 -3.12 30.73 20.51
C HIS A 876 -1.81 31.50 20.79
N ASP A 877 -1.90 32.73 21.32
CA ASP A 877 -0.75 33.59 21.55
C ASP A 877 0.13 33.14 22.72
N THR A 878 -0.42 32.46 23.72
CA THR A 878 0.36 31.92 24.84
C THR A 878 1.14 30.65 24.45
N ILE A 879 0.64 29.87 23.49
CA ILE A 879 1.32 28.66 23.00
C ILE A 879 2.65 28.97 22.31
N GLY A 880 2.72 30.09 21.58
CA GLY A 880 3.98 30.52 20.99
C GLY A 880 5.06 30.79 22.05
N ILE A 881 4.64 31.24 23.24
CA ILE A 881 5.55 31.44 24.37
C ILE A 881 6.01 30.10 24.93
N ASP A 882 5.10 29.15 25.10
CA ASP A 882 5.42 27.78 25.53
C ASP A 882 6.46 27.14 24.60
N LEU A 883 6.30 27.26 23.28
CA LEU A 883 7.20 26.66 22.29
C LEU A 883 8.65 27.14 22.46
N VAL A 884 8.84 28.45 22.57
CA VAL A 884 10.16 29.04 22.79
C VAL A 884 10.68 28.67 24.17
N ALA A 885 9.84 28.72 25.20
CA ALA A 885 10.23 28.43 26.58
C ALA A 885 10.80 27.01 26.74
N MET A 886 10.16 26.02 26.12
CA MET A 886 10.64 24.63 26.13
C MET A 886 12.07 24.53 25.56
N CYS A 887 12.33 25.18 24.43
CA CYS A 887 13.65 25.12 23.79
C CYS A 887 14.71 25.95 24.51
N VAL A 888 14.43 27.21 24.87
CA VAL A 888 15.44 28.13 25.44
C VAL A 888 15.85 27.73 26.86
N ASN A 889 14.92 27.15 27.63
CA ASN A 889 15.22 26.66 28.97
C ASN A 889 16.08 25.39 28.93
N ASP A 890 15.84 24.48 27.97
CA ASP A 890 16.70 23.31 27.75
C ASP A 890 18.08 23.72 27.23
N LEU A 891 18.13 24.74 26.38
CA LEU A 891 19.37 25.26 25.84
C LEU A 891 20.26 25.89 26.92
N ILE A 892 19.69 26.68 27.84
CA ILE A 892 20.48 27.33 28.89
C ILE A 892 21.00 26.35 29.94
N VAL A 893 20.46 25.13 30.02
CA VAL A 893 21.01 24.06 30.87
C VAL A 893 22.45 23.69 30.47
N GLN A 894 22.82 23.91 29.22
CA GLN A 894 24.19 23.71 28.70
C GLN A 894 25.11 24.92 28.95
N GLY A 895 24.59 25.99 29.58
CA GLY A 895 25.30 27.26 29.75
C GLY A 895 25.21 28.21 28.55
N ALA A 896 24.43 27.86 27.53
CA ALA A 896 24.36 28.63 26.29
C ALA A 896 23.40 29.82 26.36
N GLU A 897 23.83 30.95 25.78
CA GLU A 897 22.99 32.11 25.51
C GLU A 897 22.19 31.88 24.23
N PRO A 898 20.84 31.95 24.27
CA PRO A 898 20.02 31.87 23.07
C PRO A 898 20.34 32.97 22.06
N LEU A 899 20.63 32.59 20.81
CA LEU A 899 20.97 33.51 19.72
C LEU A 899 19.79 33.73 18.79
N PHE A 900 19.26 32.64 18.23
CA PHE A 900 18.14 32.69 17.31
C PHE A 900 17.21 31.49 17.44
N PHE A 901 15.98 31.69 16.96
CA PHE A 901 14.90 30.72 16.99
C PHE A 901 14.29 30.55 15.59
N LEU A 902 13.92 29.32 15.26
CA LEU A 902 13.16 28.95 14.08
C LEU A 902 11.90 28.18 14.51
N ASP A 903 10.77 28.45 13.87
CA ASP A 903 9.52 27.74 14.10
C ASP A 903 9.08 26.89 12.92
N TYR A 904 8.37 25.80 13.20
CA TYR A 904 7.71 24.95 12.22
C TYR A 904 6.24 24.85 12.61
N TYR A 905 5.38 25.49 11.82
CA TYR A 905 3.93 25.50 11.98
C TYR A 905 3.31 24.59 10.92
N ALA A 906 2.77 23.45 11.33
CA ALA A 906 2.10 22.50 10.45
C ALA A 906 0.60 22.49 10.73
N CYS A 907 -0.25 22.58 9.71
CA CYS A 907 -1.70 22.57 9.91
C CYS A 907 -2.48 21.83 8.84
N GLY A 908 -3.70 21.40 9.15
CA GLY A 908 -4.61 20.79 8.17
C GLY A 908 -5.20 21.81 7.22
N LYS A 909 -5.51 23.00 7.75
CA LYS A 909 -5.96 24.18 7.01
C LYS A 909 -5.38 25.44 7.64
N LEU A 910 -4.84 26.33 6.82
CA LEU A 910 -4.18 27.55 7.28
C LEU A 910 -5.19 28.64 7.62
N GLU A 911 -5.43 28.85 8.92
CA GLU A 911 -6.18 29.98 9.44
C GLU A 911 -5.22 31.12 9.83
N VAL A 912 -5.14 32.14 8.97
CA VAL A 912 -4.12 33.21 9.04
C VAL A 912 -4.12 33.95 10.39
N GLU A 913 -5.27 34.20 11.00
CA GLU A 913 -5.34 34.87 12.31
C GLU A 913 -4.75 33.99 13.42
N GLU A 914 -5.08 32.70 13.44
CA GLU A 914 -4.61 31.76 14.46
C GLU A 914 -3.09 31.60 14.38
N ALA A 915 -2.56 31.35 13.18
CA ALA A 915 -1.12 31.28 12.95
C ALA A 915 -0.39 32.59 13.31
N SER A 916 -0.99 33.75 13.00
CA SER A 916 -0.42 35.06 13.38
C SER A 916 -0.35 35.26 14.89
N GLN A 917 -1.33 34.75 15.66
CA GLN A 917 -1.29 34.81 17.13
C GLN A 917 -0.19 33.90 17.69
N VAL A 918 -0.01 32.70 17.15
CA VAL A 918 1.09 31.80 17.56
C VAL A 918 2.44 32.49 17.36
N VAL A 919 2.69 33.04 16.17
CA VAL A 919 3.96 33.73 15.86
C VAL A 919 4.16 34.98 16.72
N LYS A 920 3.08 35.70 17.07
CA LYS A 920 3.13 36.81 18.03
C LYS A 920 3.62 36.34 19.41
N GLY A 921 3.16 35.18 19.86
CA GLY A 921 3.65 34.52 21.07
C GLY A 921 5.14 34.17 21.00
N ILE A 922 5.56 33.57 19.90
CA ILE A 922 6.98 33.20 19.64
C ILE A 922 7.85 34.45 19.69
N ALA A 923 7.45 35.53 19.00
CA ALA A 923 8.20 36.78 18.98
C ALA A 923 8.31 37.43 20.38
N GLU A 924 7.23 37.37 21.18
CA GLU A 924 7.27 37.83 22.57
C GLU A 924 8.24 37.01 23.42
N ALA A 925 8.21 35.69 23.30
CA ALA A 925 9.15 34.85 24.03
C ALA A 925 10.60 34.98 23.58
N CYS A 926 10.84 35.25 22.29
CA CYS A 926 12.17 35.60 21.77
C CYS A 926 12.70 36.87 22.44
N ARG A 927 11.86 37.91 22.60
CA ARG A 927 12.23 39.13 23.36
C ARG A 927 12.49 38.84 24.84
N GLN A 928 11.71 37.96 25.45
CA GLN A 928 11.91 37.57 26.85
C GLN A 928 13.23 36.81 27.06
N SER A 929 13.59 35.93 26.14
CA SER A 929 14.82 35.13 26.19
C SER A 929 16.04 35.84 25.61
N GLY A 930 15.85 36.91 24.83
CA GLY A 930 16.93 37.66 24.19
C GLY A 930 17.45 37.03 22.89
N CYS A 931 16.73 36.07 22.28
CA CYS A 931 17.07 35.57 20.95
C CYS A 931 16.27 36.28 19.85
N SER A 932 16.69 36.10 18.60
CA SER A 932 16.00 36.60 17.40
C SER A 932 15.13 35.52 16.76
N LEU A 933 13.92 35.86 16.32
CA LEU A 933 13.11 35.01 15.46
C LEU A 933 13.54 35.26 14.01
N VAL A 934 14.30 34.32 13.45
CA VAL A 934 15.04 34.54 12.18
C VAL A 934 14.39 33.87 10.97
N GLY A 935 13.31 33.14 11.19
CA GLY A 935 12.57 32.45 10.16
C GLY A 935 11.78 31.28 10.71
N GLY A 936 11.04 30.62 9.84
CA GLY A 936 10.25 29.45 10.16
C GLY A 936 9.56 28.94 8.90
N GLU A 937 8.94 27.78 9.00
CA GLU A 937 8.19 27.16 7.92
C GLU A 937 6.73 27.03 8.32
N THR A 938 5.82 27.43 7.45
CA THR A 938 4.39 27.21 7.60
C THR A 938 3.91 26.25 6.53
N ALA A 939 3.49 25.06 6.93
CA ALA A 939 3.12 23.97 6.02
C ALA A 939 1.65 23.56 6.23
N GLU A 940 0.83 23.80 5.21
CA GLU A 940 -0.53 23.27 5.13
C GLU A 940 -0.50 21.85 4.53
N MET A 941 -0.93 20.86 5.31
CA MET A 941 -0.83 19.43 5.02
C MET A 941 -2.18 18.73 5.30
N PRO A 942 -3.21 18.96 4.48
CA PRO A 942 -4.59 18.49 4.71
C PRO A 942 -4.78 16.97 4.71
N SER A 943 -3.80 16.22 4.17
CA SER A 943 -3.77 14.76 4.22
C SER A 943 -3.14 14.21 5.50
N MET A 944 -2.44 15.03 6.28
CA MET A 944 -1.74 14.66 7.51
C MET A 944 -2.43 15.20 8.76
N TYR A 945 -2.94 16.43 8.71
CA TYR A 945 -3.68 17.08 9.78
C TYR A 945 -5.13 17.35 9.32
N HIS A 946 -6.10 17.20 10.21
CA HIS A 946 -7.52 17.30 9.86
C HIS A 946 -8.14 18.61 10.34
N GLY A 947 -8.88 19.29 9.46
CA GLY A 947 -9.63 20.49 9.83
C GLY A 947 -8.72 21.61 10.34
N ASN A 948 -9.00 22.12 11.54
CA ASN A 948 -8.26 23.21 12.18
C ASN A 948 -7.11 22.70 13.08
N ASP A 949 -6.75 21.42 12.99
CA ASP A 949 -5.62 20.89 13.73
C ASP A 949 -4.32 21.52 13.22
N TYR A 950 -3.48 21.95 14.17
CA TYR A 950 -2.11 22.37 13.90
C TYR A 950 -1.14 21.81 14.95
N ASP A 951 0.11 21.70 14.56
CA ASP A 951 1.23 21.21 15.35
C ASP A 951 2.42 22.17 15.23
N LEU A 952 3.25 22.21 16.28
CA LEU A 952 4.33 23.17 16.42
C LEU A 952 5.62 22.49 16.84
N ALA A 953 6.70 22.76 16.11
CA ALA A 953 8.05 22.46 16.54
C ALA A 953 8.91 23.72 16.54
N GLY A 954 9.78 23.83 17.53
CA GLY A 954 10.69 24.94 17.73
C GLY A 954 12.14 24.48 17.61
N PHE A 955 13.00 25.35 17.11
CA PHE A 955 14.43 25.11 17.03
C PHE A 955 15.16 26.33 17.56
N CYS A 956 15.90 26.15 18.64
CA CYS A 956 16.70 27.22 19.24
C CYS A 956 18.17 26.92 19.06
N VAL A 957 18.93 27.92 18.62
CA VAL A 957 20.39 27.87 18.57
C VAL A 957 20.95 28.93 19.50
N GLY A 958 21.94 28.54 20.28
CA GLY A 958 22.61 29.37 21.26
C GLY A 958 24.11 29.19 21.21
N ALA A 959 24.83 30.02 21.97
CA ALA A 959 26.28 29.99 22.02
C ALA A 959 26.79 29.96 23.46
N VAL A 960 27.83 29.19 23.70
CA VAL A 960 28.53 29.09 24.98
C VAL A 960 30.02 29.10 24.76
N ARG A 961 30.77 29.78 25.61
CA ARG A 961 32.24 29.67 25.61
C ARG A 961 32.62 28.34 26.23
N LYS A 962 33.60 27.63 25.67
CA LYS A 962 34.04 26.31 26.17
C LYS A 962 34.22 26.22 27.70
N PRO A 963 34.79 27.22 28.40
CA PRO A 963 34.96 27.15 29.86
C PRO A 963 33.67 27.29 30.68
N ASP A 964 32.59 27.78 30.06
CA ASP A 964 31.32 28.09 30.72
C ASP A 964 30.25 27.02 30.45
N ILE A 965 30.58 25.98 29.68
CA ILE A 965 29.72 24.81 29.42
C ILE A 965 29.29 24.17 30.74
N LEU A 966 28.01 23.82 30.82
CA LEU A 966 27.39 23.08 31.92
C LEU A 966 26.90 21.71 31.42
N PRO A 967 26.77 20.69 32.29
CA PRO A 967 27.12 20.72 33.71
C PRO A 967 28.64 20.69 33.94
N ARG A 968 29.10 21.42 34.97
CA ARG A 968 30.43 21.29 35.58
C ARG A 968 30.39 20.27 36.70
N GLN A 969 31.56 19.91 37.23
CA GLN A 969 31.69 18.91 38.28
C GLN A 969 30.83 19.27 39.51
N VAL A 970 29.86 18.40 39.80
CA VAL A 970 29.00 18.49 40.98
C VAL A 970 29.66 17.69 42.11
N GLN A 971 29.61 18.20 43.35
CA GLN A 971 30.15 17.51 44.50
C GLN A 971 29.08 17.27 45.57
N GLU A 972 29.32 16.26 46.41
CA GLU A 972 28.56 16.04 47.64
C GLU A 972 28.57 17.30 48.51
N GLY A 973 27.43 17.62 49.12
CA GLY A 973 27.24 18.82 49.94
C GLY A 973 26.81 20.07 49.16
N PHE A 974 26.75 20.02 47.83
CA PHE A 974 26.18 21.12 47.04
C PHE A 974 24.69 21.30 47.36
N LEU A 975 24.23 22.54 47.35
CA LEU A 975 22.84 22.88 47.59
C LEU A 975 22.02 22.67 46.32
N VAL A 976 20.83 22.11 46.49
CA VAL A 976 19.82 21.99 45.44
C VAL A 976 18.84 23.14 45.63
N MET A 977 18.84 24.08 44.69
CA MET A 977 17.93 25.22 44.69
C MET A 977 16.92 25.09 43.54
N GLY A 978 15.68 25.52 43.75
CA GLY A 978 14.61 25.46 42.74
C GLY A 978 14.01 26.82 42.43
N LEU A 979 13.67 27.06 41.17
CA LEU A 979 12.88 28.21 40.71
C LEU A 979 11.44 27.80 40.48
N ALA A 980 10.50 28.67 40.84
CA ALA A 980 9.08 28.37 40.70
C ALA A 980 8.64 28.32 39.24
N SER A 981 7.77 27.37 38.89
CA SER A 981 7.04 27.34 37.61
C SER A 981 5.79 28.21 37.65
N SER A 982 5.35 28.71 36.49
CA SER A 982 4.06 29.42 36.34
C SER A 982 2.83 28.48 36.43
N GLY A 983 3.03 27.19 36.17
CA GLY A 983 2.00 26.16 36.08
C GLY A 983 2.60 24.85 35.58
N VAL A 984 1.78 24.00 34.97
CA VAL A 984 2.27 22.80 34.27
C VAL A 984 3.02 23.23 33.01
N HIS A 985 4.23 22.71 32.80
CA HIS A 985 4.95 22.91 31.55
C HIS A 985 4.28 22.11 30.41
N SER A 986 4.60 22.38 29.15
CA SER A 986 3.90 21.75 28.00
C SER A 986 3.82 20.22 28.04
N ASN A 987 4.78 19.56 28.69
CA ASN A 987 4.76 18.11 28.95
C ASN A 987 3.79 17.73 30.08
N GLY A 988 3.08 16.61 29.90
CA GLY A 988 2.10 16.11 30.88
C GLY A 988 0.64 16.53 30.62
N TYR A 989 0.39 17.38 29.61
CA TYR A 989 -0.96 17.86 29.30
C TYR A 989 -1.93 16.76 28.83
N SER A 990 -1.44 15.60 28.38
CA SER A 990 -2.31 14.47 28.05
C SER A 990 -3.05 13.97 29.30
N LEU A 991 -2.34 13.86 30.43
CA LEU A 991 -2.95 13.52 31.71
C LEU A 991 -3.81 14.67 32.24
N VAL A 992 -3.33 15.92 32.18
CA VAL A 992 -4.12 17.10 32.62
C VAL A 992 -5.47 17.16 31.92
N ARG A 993 -5.52 16.96 30.60
CA ARG A 993 -6.77 16.94 29.83
C ARG A 993 -7.69 15.83 30.31
N LYS A 994 -7.16 14.63 30.57
CA LYS A 994 -7.94 13.53 31.10
C LYS A 994 -8.48 13.82 32.50
N LEU A 995 -7.73 14.53 33.35
CA LEU A 995 -8.18 14.89 34.69
C LEU A 995 -9.30 15.94 34.68
N VAL A 996 -9.28 16.88 33.74
CA VAL A 996 -10.40 17.82 33.53
C VAL A 996 -11.68 17.05 33.16
N GLU A 997 -11.57 16.06 32.26
CA GLU A 997 -12.67 15.18 31.89
C GLU A 997 -13.17 14.33 33.08
N VAL A 998 -12.26 13.72 33.84
CA VAL A 998 -12.58 12.92 35.04
C VAL A 998 -13.25 13.77 36.12
N ALA A 999 -12.88 15.04 36.25
CA ALA A 999 -13.52 15.99 37.16
C ALA A 999 -14.89 16.48 36.65
N GLY A 1000 -15.31 16.09 35.44
CA GLY A 1000 -16.57 16.52 34.83
C GLY A 1000 -16.61 18.01 34.49
N LEU A 1001 -15.46 18.63 34.22
CA LEU A 1001 -15.33 20.05 33.93
C LEU A 1001 -15.13 20.30 32.44
N ASN A 1002 -15.63 21.42 31.94
CA ASN A 1002 -15.28 21.99 30.65
C ASN A 1002 -14.22 23.08 30.85
N TYR A 1003 -13.42 23.41 29.83
CA TYR A 1003 -12.38 24.43 29.98
C TYR A 1003 -12.91 25.85 30.25
N SER A 1004 -14.17 26.12 29.91
CA SER A 1004 -14.85 27.38 30.24
C SER A 1004 -15.32 27.48 31.69
N ASP A 1005 -15.32 26.37 32.44
CA ASP A 1005 -15.84 26.36 33.81
C ASP A 1005 -14.89 27.07 34.79
N PRO A 1006 -15.41 27.65 35.89
CA PRO A 1006 -14.59 28.25 36.94
C PRO A 1006 -13.55 27.26 37.50
N CYS A 1007 -12.39 27.75 37.94
CA CYS A 1007 -11.39 26.91 38.59
C CYS A 1007 -12.01 26.18 39.81
N PRO A 1008 -11.85 24.85 39.95
CA PRO A 1008 -12.31 24.11 41.13
C PRO A 1008 -11.43 24.33 42.37
N PHE A 1009 -10.41 25.18 42.27
CA PHE A 1009 -9.47 25.56 43.31
C PHE A 1009 -9.22 27.09 43.27
N PRO A 1010 -8.70 27.69 44.36
CA PRO A 1010 -8.38 29.11 44.38
C PRO A 1010 -7.36 29.48 43.28
N CYS A 1011 -7.77 30.29 42.31
CA CYS A 1011 -6.95 30.75 41.20
C CYS A 1011 -7.28 32.23 40.86
N SER A 1012 -6.39 32.91 40.14
CA SER A 1012 -6.62 34.27 39.65
C SER A 1012 -7.32 34.33 38.28
N SER A 1013 -7.40 33.20 37.59
CA SER A 1013 -7.97 33.06 36.25
C SER A 1013 -9.49 32.92 36.31
N LYS A 1014 -10.20 33.27 35.23
CA LYS A 1014 -11.67 33.20 35.22
C LYS A 1014 -12.19 31.78 35.02
N SER A 1015 -11.40 30.95 34.36
CA SER A 1015 -11.73 29.56 34.06
C SER A 1015 -10.54 28.62 34.24
N ILE A 1016 -10.82 27.33 34.36
CA ILE A 1016 -9.79 26.29 34.41
C ILE A 1016 -8.96 26.26 33.12
N GLY A 1017 -9.58 26.52 31.96
CA GLY A 1017 -8.90 26.64 30.68
C GLY A 1017 -7.88 27.78 30.66
N GLU A 1018 -8.26 28.97 31.14
CA GLU A 1018 -7.33 30.11 31.25
C GLU A 1018 -6.16 29.82 32.20
N GLU A 1019 -6.42 29.16 33.33
CA GLU A 1019 -5.37 28.78 34.30
C GLU A 1019 -4.38 27.77 33.69
N LEU A 1020 -4.89 26.76 32.98
CA LEU A 1020 -4.09 25.76 32.29
C LEU A 1020 -3.37 26.32 31.06
N MET A 1021 -3.82 27.45 30.51
CA MET A 1021 -3.17 28.12 29.38
C MET A 1021 -2.09 29.14 29.80
N LYS A 1022 -1.79 29.26 31.10
CA LYS A 1022 -0.64 30.04 31.57
C LYS A 1022 0.64 29.53 30.88
N PRO A 1023 1.44 30.43 30.29
CA PRO A 1023 2.62 30.02 29.53
C PRO A 1023 3.73 29.50 30.44
N THR A 1024 4.51 28.54 29.95
CA THR A 1024 5.73 28.05 30.57
C THR A 1024 6.69 29.22 30.82
N ARG A 1025 7.26 29.28 32.02
CA ARG A 1025 8.12 30.39 32.44
C ARG A 1025 9.48 30.32 31.74
N ILE A 1026 9.98 31.46 31.27
CA ILE A 1026 11.31 31.59 30.65
C ILE A 1026 12.29 32.13 31.69
N TYR A 1027 13.41 31.42 31.91
CA TYR A 1027 14.39 31.75 32.97
C TYR A 1027 15.68 32.39 32.46
N VAL A 1028 15.79 32.62 31.15
CA VAL A 1028 17.08 32.92 30.50
C VAL A 1028 17.79 34.13 31.09
N LYS A 1029 17.09 35.28 31.18
CA LYS A 1029 17.69 36.53 31.68
C LYS A 1029 18.12 36.44 33.14
N GLN A 1030 17.44 35.61 33.92
CA GLN A 1030 17.72 35.38 35.33
C GLN A 1030 18.95 34.48 35.52
N LEU A 1031 19.15 33.51 34.63
CA LEU A 1031 20.20 32.49 34.74
C LEU A 1031 21.52 32.88 34.06
N LEU A 1032 21.49 33.64 32.97
CA LEU A 1032 22.71 34.05 32.24
C LEU A 1032 23.77 34.72 33.13
N PRO A 1033 23.43 35.68 34.03
CA PRO A 1033 24.42 36.28 34.92
C PRO A 1033 25.11 35.28 35.84
N LEU A 1034 24.43 34.20 36.24
CA LEU A 1034 24.99 33.14 37.08
C LEU A 1034 26.03 32.30 36.32
N ILE A 1035 25.77 32.03 35.04
CA ILE A 1035 26.68 31.31 34.14
C ILE A 1035 27.95 32.15 33.91
N GLN A 1036 27.77 33.41 33.53
CA GLN A 1036 28.87 34.35 33.25
C GLN A 1036 29.78 34.57 34.45
N GLN A 1037 29.23 34.56 35.67
CA GLN A 1037 30.00 34.66 36.92
C GLN A 1037 30.45 33.29 37.47
N ARG A 1038 30.16 32.20 36.77
CA ARG A 1038 30.52 30.82 37.11
C ARG A 1038 30.04 30.33 38.48
N LEU A 1039 28.91 30.86 38.96
CA LEU A 1039 28.41 30.61 40.32
C LEU A 1039 27.67 29.26 40.48
N VAL A 1040 27.21 28.67 39.38
CA VAL A 1040 26.41 27.44 39.35
C VAL A 1040 27.18 26.33 38.63
N HIS A 1041 26.97 25.09 39.06
CA HIS A 1041 27.62 23.91 38.48
C HIS A 1041 26.69 23.13 37.54
N ALA A 1042 25.39 23.14 37.76
CA ALA A 1042 24.44 22.53 36.84
C ALA A 1042 23.06 23.17 36.95
N PHE A 1043 22.30 23.05 35.86
CA PHE A 1043 20.88 23.33 35.83
C PHE A 1043 20.11 22.08 35.43
N ALA A 1044 18.86 21.94 35.85
CA ALA A 1044 17.95 20.96 35.24
C ALA A 1044 16.59 21.62 35.01
N HIS A 1045 16.20 21.74 33.75
CA HIS A 1045 14.86 22.18 33.37
C HIS A 1045 13.88 21.04 33.65
N ILE A 1046 12.85 21.31 34.44
CA ILE A 1046 11.93 20.26 34.90
C ILE A 1046 10.73 20.21 33.95
N THR A 1047 10.72 19.20 33.09
CA THR A 1047 9.72 19.03 32.02
C THR A 1047 9.12 17.61 32.07
N GLY A 1048 9.13 16.87 30.96
CA GLY A 1048 8.71 15.47 30.93
C GLY A 1048 9.66 14.62 31.78
N GLY A 1049 9.13 13.68 32.54
CA GLY A 1049 9.92 12.92 33.53
C GLY A 1049 10.12 13.64 34.88
N GLY A 1050 9.59 14.85 35.02
CA GLY A 1050 9.44 15.54 36.30
C GLY A 1050 10.76 15.72 37.05
N LEU A 1051 10.69 15.76 38.38
CA LEU A 1051 11.88 15.87 39.24
C LEU A 1051 12.75 14.61 39.16
N LEU A 1052 12.13 13.43 39.06
CA LEU A 1052 12.82 12.14 39.19
C LEU A 1052 13.72 11.81 37.99
N GLU A 1053 13.38 12.25 36.78
CA GLU A 1053 14.15 11.92 35.58
C GLU A 1053 14.98 13.09 35.03
N ASN A 1054 14.62 14.35 35.32
CA ASN A 1054 15.38 15.50 34.82
C ASN A 1054 16.61 15.81 35.66
N ILE A 1055 16.53 15.72 36.99
CA ILE A 1055 17.67 16.00 37.87
C ILE A 1055 18.85 15.03 37.61
N PRO A 1056 18.64 13.71 37.42
CA PRO A 1056 19.73 12.78 37.13
C PRO A 1056 20.52 13.09 35.86
N ARG A 1057 19.93 13.80 34.89
CA ARG A 1057 20.60 14.15 33.61
C ARG A 1057 21.84 15.03 33.81
N VAL A 1058 21.96 15.69 34.97
CA VAL A 1058 23.08 16.57 35.30
C VAL A 1058 23.88 16.10 36.51
N LEU A 1059 23.68 14.85 36.95
CA LEU A 1059 24.41 14.25 38.06
C LEU A 1059 25.30 13.11 37.58
N GLU A 1060 26.48 12.98 38.21
CA GLU A 1060 27.29 11.77 38.08
C GLU A 1060 26.57 10.56 38.70
N LYS A 1061 26.80 9.36 38.15
CA LYS A 1061 26.13 8.12 38.61
C LYS A 1061 26.35 7.82 40.10
N SER A 1062 27.45 8.30 40.69
CA SER A 1062 27.78 8.13 42.12
C SER A 1062 27.13 9.14 43.06
N LEU A 1063 26.37 10.10 42.53
CA LEU A 1063 25.70 11.14 43.31
C LEU A 1063 24.18 11.01 43.19
N ALA A 1064 23.50 11.45 44.25
CA ALA A 1064 22.06 11.60 44.32
C ALA A 1064 21.71 12.97 44.92
N VAL A 1065 20.45 13.39 44.81
CA VAL A 1065 19.93 14.54 45.56
C VAL A 1065 18.94 14.07 46.60
N GLU A 1066 18.99 14.67 47.78
CA GLU A 1066 17.96 14.54 48.80
C GLU A 1066 17.14 15.82 48.84
N LEU A 1067 15.88 15.75 48.41
CA LEU A 1067 14.93 16.86 48.38
C LEU A 1067 14.00 16.78 49.59
N ASP A 1068 13.89 17.89 50.33
CA ASP A 1068 12.97 18.05 51.45
C ASP A 1068 11.66 18.67 50.95
N CYS A 1069 10.66 17.82 50.73
CA CYS A 1069 9.34 18.19 50.20
C CYS A 1069 8.59 19.20 51.07
N SER A 1070 9.01 19.42 52.33
CA SER A 1070 8.41 20.44 53.20
C SER A 1070 8.87 21.86 52.89
N ARG A 1071 9.87 22.03 52.02
CA ARG A 1071 10.50 23.34 51.74
C ARG A 1071 9.85 24.14 50.63
N TRP A 1072 8.90 23.56 49.91
CA TRP A 1072 8.04 24.29 48.98
C TRP A 1072 6.63 23.76 49.06
N THR A 1073 5.66 24.59 48.71
CA THR A 1073 4.24 24.25 48.75
C THR A 1073 3.71 24.12 47.32
N LEU A 1074 2.97 23.04 47.06
CA LEU A 1074 2.27 22.85 45.80
C LEU A 1074 1.24 23.97 45.61
N SER A 1075 1.19 24.51 44.40
CA SER A 1075 0.16 25.49 44.04
C SER A 1075 -1.23 24.84 44.10
N PRO A 1076 -2.32 25.63 44.25
CA PRO A 1076 -3.68 25.10 44.22
C PRO A 1076 -3.97 24.21 43.00
N LEU A 1077 -3.39 24.52 41.84
CA LEU A 1077 -3.47 23.70 40.64
C LEU A 1077 -2.82 22.32 40.84
N PHE A 1078 -1.57 22.26 41.33
CA PHE A 1078 -0.89 20.97 41.54
C PHE A 1078 -1.53 20.13 42.65
N LYS A 1079 -2.10 20.78 43.68
CA LYS A 1079 -2.89 20.10 44.72
C LYS A 1079 -4.12 19.44 44.11
N TRP A 1080 -4.88 20.19 43.33
CA TRP A 1080 -6.05 19.66 42.64
C TRP A 1080 -5.69 18.54 41.65
N ILE A 1081 -4.61 18.68 40.86
CA ILE A 1081 -4.14 17.61 39.98
C ILE A 1081 -3.81 16.36 40.80
N ARG A 1082 -3.07 16.49 41.90
CA ARG A 1082 -2.68 15.35 42.76
C ARG A 1082 -3.90 14.66 43.37
N GLU A 1083 -4.85 15.44 43.91
CA GLU A 1083 -6.09 14.94 44.52
C GLU A 1083 -6.98 14.25 43.48
N THR A 1084 -7.15 14.86 42.31
CA THR A 1084 -8.01 14.33 41.24
C THR A 1084 -7.40 13.09 40.58
N ALA A 1085 -6.08 13.06 40.41
CA ALA A 1085 -5.37 11.95 39.76
C ALA A 1085 -5.13 10.75 40.67
N ASN A 1086 -5.21 10.94 42.00
CA ASN A 1086 -4.91 9.93 43.01
C ASN A 1086 -3.55 9.23 42.78
N LEU A 1087 -2.54 9.99 42.36
CA LEU A 1087 -1.20 9.48 42.09
C LEU A 1087 -0.38 9.32 43.37
N SER A 1088 0.51 8.31 43.40
CA SER A 1088 1.57 8.26 44.41
C SER A 1088 2.48 9.48 44.31
N GLN A 1089 3.21 9.79 45.39
CA GLN A 1089 4.14 10.92 45.38
C GLN A 1089 5.22 10.73 44.31
N GLU A 1090 5.72 9.52 44.16
CA GLU A 1090 6.76 9.16 43.20
C GLU A 1090 6.26 9.36 41.76
N GLU A 1091 5.05 8.88 41.44
CA GLU A 1091 4.50 9.01 40.10
C GLU A 1091 4.11 10.45 39.78
N PHE A 1092 3.63 11.20 40.77
CA PHE A 1092 3.37 12.63 40.64
C PHE A 1092 4.66 13.41 40.36
N ALA A 1093 5.75 13.10 41.08
CA ALA A 1093 7.06 13.72 40.90
C ALA A 1093 7.81 13.25 39.65
N ARG A 1094 7.46 12.10 39.09
CA ARG A 1094 7.92 11.64 37.76
C ARG A 1094 7.14 12.29 36.63
N THR A 1095 5.87 12.59 36.83
CA THR A 1095 5.03 13.11 35.75
C THR A 1095 5.08 14.63 35.63
N PHE A 1096 5.07 15.32 36.77
CA PHE A 1096 4.92 16.78 36.81
C PHE A 1096 6.15 17.47 37.39
N ASN A 1097 6.24 18.76 37.11
CA ASN A 1097 7.25 19.65 37.64
C ASN A 1097 7.00 20.07 39.11
N CYS A 1098 5.86 19.71 39.69
CA CYS A 1098 5.52 19.92 41.11
C CYS A 1098 5.71 21.36 41.60
N GLY A 1099 5.47 22.35 40.73
CA GLY A 1099 5.65 23.78 41.04
C GLY A 1099 7.08 24.30 40.87
N ILE A 1100 8.04 23.45 40.48
CA ILE A 1100 9.45 23.79 40.27
C ILE A 1100 9.76 23.72 38.78
N GLY A 1101 10.09 24.85 38.15
CA GLY A 1101 10.41 24.85 36.71
C GLY A 1101 11.89 24.61 36.40
N MET A 1102 12.80 24.99 37.30
CA MET A 1102 14.24 24.85 37.09
C MET A 1102 14.95 24.49 38.40
N ILE A 1103 15.92 23.59 38.33
CA ILE A 1103 16.83 23.23 39.44
C ILE A 1103 18.21 23.82 39.19
N LEU A 1104 18.88 24.28 40.24
CA LEU A 1104 20.27 24.75 40.26
C LEU A 1104 21.07 23.93 41.27
N LEU A 1105 22.25 23.44 40.87
CA LEU A 1105 23.22 22.82 41.78
C LEU A 1105 24.34 23.80 42.07
N VAL A 1106 24.41 24.25 43.32
CA VAL A 1106 25.21 25.40 43.75
C VAL A 1106 26.14 25.01 44.88
N ALA A 1107 27.42 25.38 44.78
CA ALA A 1107 28.36 25.20 45.88
C ALA A 1107 27.94 26.08 47.08
N PRO A 1108 28.00 25.59 48.33
CA PRO A 1108 27.48 26.31 49.50
C PRO A 1108 28.00 27.76 49.65
N GLU A 1109 29.27 28.00 49.31
CA GLU A 1109 29.91 29.32 49.33
C GLU A 1109 29.30 30.33 48.34
N ASN A 1110 28.67 29.85 47.27
CA ASN A 1110 28.04 30.69 46.25
C ASN A 1110 26.55 30.94 46.51
N ALA A 1111 25.93 30.21 47.43
CA ALA A 1111 24.47 30.20 47.62
C ALA A 1111 23.86 31.58 47.88
N VAL A 1112 24.49 32.39 48.74
CA VAL A 1112 24.03 33.76 49.06
C VAL A 1112 24.10 34.63 47.81
N ARG A 1113 25.23 34.60 47.10
CA ARG A 1113 25.44 35.40 45.89
C ARG A 1113 24.49 35.01 44.75
N VAL A 1114 24.24 33.71 44.57
CA VAL A 1114 23.24 33.21 43.61
C VAL A 1114 21.85 33.73 43.96
N THR A 1115 21.46 33.64 45.23
CA THR A 1115 20.15 34.12 45.71
C THR A 1115 19.98 35.62 45.48
N ASP A 1116 20.99 36.43 45.80
CA ASP A 1116 20.95 37.88 45.63
C ASP A 1116 20.89 38.29 44.16
N LEU A 1117 21.63 37.58 43.29
CA LEU A 1117 21.64 37.87 41.86
C LEU A 1117 20.31 37.49 41.17
N LEU A 1118 19.69 36.38 41.58
CA LEU A 1118 18.35 36.00 41.12
C LEU A 1118 17.32 37.06 41.56
N LYS A 1119 17.36 37.50 42.83
CA LYS A 1119 16.47 38.56 43.33
C LYS A 1119 16.64 39.86 42.57
N ALA A 1120 17.88 40.24 42.26
CA ALA A 1120 18.16 41.44 41.45
C ALA A 1120 17.57 41.37 40.04
N HIS A 1121 17.33 40.16 39.51
CA HIS A 1121 16.69 39.91 38.20
C HIS A 1121 15.22 39.49 38.33
N GLY A 1122 14.59 39.75 39.48
CA GLY A 1122 13.15 39.52 39.70
C GLY A 1122 12.76 38.06 39.93
N GLU A 1123 13.71 37.21 40.33
CA GLU A 1123 13.50 35.78 40.56
C GLU A 1123 13.84 35.37 41.98
N SER A 1124 13.18 34.34 42.51
CA SER A 1124 13.45 33.82 43.84
C SER A 1124 13.77 32.32 43.77
N ALA A 1125 14.81 31.92 44.49
CA ALA A 1125 15.19 30.52 44.62
C ALA A 1125 14.74 29.95 45.96
N MET A 1126 14.16 28.76 45.91
CA MET A 1126 13.81 27.94 47.06
C MET A 1126 14.96 26.97 47.34
N HIS A 1127 15.36 26.83 48.60
CA HIS A 1127 16.32 25.80 48.96
C HIS A 1127 15.59 24.47 49.13
N LEU A 1128 15.78 23.54 48.21
CA LEU A 1128 15.02 22.28 48.17
C LEU A 1128 15.73 21.14 48.88
N GLY A 1129 17.06 21.12 48.88
CA GLY A 1129 17.79 19.93 49.30
C GLY A 1129 19.30 20.03 49.17
N VAL A 1130 19.96 18.89 49.25
CA VAL A 1130 21.43 18.77 49.13
C VAL A 1130 21.83 17.59 48.25
N VAL A 1131 22.98 17.69 47.60
CA VAL A 1131 23.62 16.58 46.88
C VAL A 1131 24.30 15.65 47.88
N VAL A 1132 24.06 14.36 47.75
CA VAL A 1132 24.57 13.31 48.63
C VAL A 1132 25.24 12.19 47.82
N ARG A 1133 26.04 11.34 48.46
CA ARG A 1133 26.52 10.11 47.84
C ARG A 1133 25.36 9.14 47.60
N ARG A 1134 25.34 8.55 46.40
CA ARG A 1134 24.37 7.52 46.04
C ARG A 1134 24.79 6.17 46.64
N GLY A 1135 23.91 5.52 47.39
CA GLY A 1135 24.10 4.13 47.82
C GLY A 1135 23.97 3.12 46.68
N VAL A 1136 24.48 1.90 46.88
CA VAL A 1136 24.28 0.78 45.93
C VAL A 1136 22.78 0.53 45.78
N GLU A 1137 22.27 0.46 44.54
CA GLU A 1137 20.84 0.27 44.19
C GLU A 1137 19.87 1.39 44.61
N GLN A 1138 20.36 2.54 45.09
CA GLN A 1138 19.49 3.67 45.45
C GLN A 1138 19.12 4.53 44.23
N GLU A 1139 17.95 5.18 44.23
CA GLU A 1139 17.59 6.18 43.21
C GLU A 1139 18.46 7.45 43.29
N GLN A 1140 18.62 8.18 42.19
CA GLN A 1140 19.39 9.45 42.16
C GLN A 1140 18.60 10.66 42.69
N VAL A 1141 17.30 10.51 42.92
CA VAL A 1141 16.45 11.55 43.52
C VAL A 1141 15.68 10.94 44.69
N ILE A 1142 15.96 11.43 45.89
CA ILE A 1142 15.38 10.95 47.14
C ILE A 1142 14.44 12.03 47.66
N LEU A 1143 13.15 11.74 47.71
CA LEU A 1143 12.14 12.65 48.27
C LEU A 1143 11.96 12.37 49.76
N ARG A 1144 12.19 13.38 50.61
CA ARG A 1144 11.95 13.34 52.06
C ARG A 1144 10.70 14.12 52.40
N GLY A 1145 9.81 13.51 53.18
CA GLY A 1145 8.52 14.10 53.55
C GLY A 1145 7.49 14.02 52.42
N THR A 1146 6.41 14.79 52.55
CA THR A 1146 5.26 14.75 51.64
C THR A 1146 5.12 16.06 50.86
N LEU A 1147 4.90 15.99 49.55
CA LEU A 1147 4.64 17.15 48.68
C LEU A 1147 3.26 17.78 48.99
N ASN A 1148 3.19 18.77 49.86
CA ASN A 1148 1.93 19.32 50.36
C ASN A 1148 1.58 20.72 49.85
#